data_AF-A0A7V8WAG8-F1
#
_entry.id   AF-A0A7V8WAG8-F1
#
_cell.length_a   1.000
_cell.length_b   1.000
_cell.length_c   1.000
_cell.angle_alpha   90.00
_cell.angle_beta   90.00
_cell.angle_gamma   90.00
#
_symmetry.space_group_name_H-M   'P 1'
#
loop_
_entity.id
_entity.type
_entity.pdbx_description
1 polymer ?
#
loop_
_entity_poly.entity_id
_entity_poly.type
_entity_poly.pdbx_seq_one_letter_code
_entity_poly.pdbx_strand_id
1 'polypeptide(L)'
;MGGGLTRKFVVLLAALAGLAVAAPAAQAQVQAFGEVPCTQNGSVRYCEGSVATRVDTFDGVPLDVNVTLPAPPTTGTDGPYPLIVQLHGYGGKKIDLDDESLGPSARSLAEDGYAVLSYTARGFGQSCGSESSRLADPQGCARGWIHLADSRYEVRDTQHLAGLLADQGLVAPKQVGVTGVSYGGGQSVQLATLRDRMRLRNGRYVPWRSPEKRLPMEIAAAVPVIPWTDLIYSLAPNGRTIDYLLTDENDDFTPVGVLKESFVAGLYASGEASGYYAPPGVDGDADLTNWFARVNAGEPYNGDPYVANIVNELTRNHSAYYLKMDRPPAPILISNGFTDDLFPVDEALRYANKVRDLYPGATLSQLHFDFGHQRGANKPDDVAHLRDRTRDWFDRYVTGDESAPALEGVEVRTQTCPEAAPSEQFQAPTFRELHPGEVRLQEAGAKTILSEAGDPTISAQFDPVANGIQAGSDPCTTTSKTADQQGTATYRLPVGDGFTLLGAPTVIADLDVTAASARNTQIAARLWDVAPNSSSQRLIARGLYRPDGDGRRVFQLHPNGYEFESGHTVKLELLGNDSPYGRKSNPPPFTIEVSKLDFRLPVAEEPAAGQVDPPAALFVPKGARLAPDYREPEPPPTGQCEGRQATIVGTAAGEQIPGTEGRDVIVARGGDDVVRARGGNDLVCAGGRDDTVRGGTGDDRLLGATGADELYGGAGDDTLKGGSGPDTLRGGSGSDRLRGGAGRDDARGGPGRDDVRD
;
A
#
# COMPACT_ATOMS: atom_id res chain seq x y z
N MET A 1 20.36 91.60 -71.32
CA MET A 1 20.99 90.44 -72.01
C MET A 1 20.68 89.21 -71.15
N GLY A 2 20.01 88.15 -71.56
CA GLY A 2 19.45 87.70 -72.83
C GLY A 2 19.20 86.19 -72.69
N GLY A 3 17.99 85.74 -73.04
CA GLY A 3 17.56 84.34 -73.24
C GLY A 3 17.53 83.43 -71.99
N GLY A 4 16.63 82.48 -71.80
CA GLY A 4 15.56 81.93 -72.63
C GLY A 4 15.39 80.43 -72.35
N LEU A 5 14.24 80.07 -71.75
CA LEU A 5 13.43 78.84 -71.90
C LEU A 5 13.90 77.42 -71.46
N THR A 6 13.16 76.90 -70.46
CA THR A 6 12.40 75.60 -70.37
C THR A 6 13.05 74.21 -70.20
N ARG A 7 12.73 73.53 -69.07
CA ARG A 7 11.92 72.27 -68.86
C ARG A 7 12.32 71.56 -67.54
N LYS A 8 11.43 71.52 -66.51
CA LYS A 8 10.64 70.37 -65.97
C LYS A 8 11.49 69.11 -65.62
N PHE A 9 11.47 68.47 -64.43
CA PHE A 9 10.35 67.95 -63.63
C PHE A 9 10.85 67.34 -62.27
N VAL A 10 9.96 67.30 -61.26
CA VAL A 10 9.89 66.47 -60.02
C VAL A 10 10.95 66.65 -58.91
N VAL A 11 10.47 67.15 -57.76
CA VAL A 11 11.10 67.08 -56.43
C VAL A 11 10.60 65.82 -55.72
N LEU A 12 11.50 64.93 -55.31
CA LEU A 12 11.19 63.79 -54.44
C LEU A 12 11.41 64.22 -52.97
N LEU A 13 10.33 64.28 -52.19
CA LEU A 13 10.36 64.32 -50.73
C LEU A 13 10.41 62.88 -50.22
N ALA A 14 11.54 62.43 -49.70
CA ALA A 14 11.65 61.18 -48.97
C ALA A 14 11.60 61.48 -47.47
N ALA A 15 10.45 61.19 -46.85
CA ALA A 15 10.31 61.12 -45.41
C ALA A 15 10.84 59.76 -44.92
N LEU A 16 11.94 59.77 -44.16
CA LEU A 16 12.44 58.62 -43.43
C LEU A 16 11.57 58.43 -42.16
N ALA A 17 10.60 57.53 -42.23
CA ALA A 17 9.98 56.95 -41.05
C ALA A 17 10.93 55.89 -40.47
N GLY A 18 11.64 56.24 -39.40
CA GLY A 18 12.40 55.27 -38.61
C GLY A 18 11.44 54.32 -37.88
N LEU A 19 11.33 53.09 -38.38
CA LEU A 19 10.73 51.98 -37.65
C LEU A 19 11.62 51.66 -36.44
N ALA A 20 11.20 52.11 -35.26
CA ALA A 20 11.72 51.59 -34.01
C ALA A 20 11.25 50.13 -33.90
N VAL A 21 12.13 49.19 -34.24
CA VAL A 21 11.96 47.78 -33.87
C VAL A 21 12.08 47.73 -32.36
N ALA A 22 10.96 47.52 -31.66
CA ALA A 22 11.00 47.22 -30.24
C ALA A 22 11.87 45.98 -30.06
N ALA A 23 12.94 46.09 -29.28
CA ALA A 23 13.68 44.93 -28.81
C ALA A 23 12.68 43.99 -28.10
N PRO A 24 12.77 42.66 -28.29
CA PRO A 24 11.95 41.74 -27.51
C PRO A 24 12.21 42.05 -26.03
N ALA A 25 11.15 42.36 -25.27
CA ALA A 25 11.27 42.54 -23.83
C ALA A 25 11.94 41.27 -23.28
N ALA A 26 13.09 41.42 -22.62
CA ALA A 26 13.70 40.32 -21.90
C ALA A 26 12.65 39.80 -20.90
N GLN A 27 12.13 38.60 -21.13
CA GLN A 27 11.22 37.97 -20.18
C GLN A 27 12.00 37.85 -18.85
N ALA A 28 11.42 38.39 -17.77
CA ALA A 28 12.01 38.26 -16.45
C ALA A 28 12.26 36.77 -16.17
N GLN A 29 13.47 36.45 -15.71
CA GLN A 29 13.83 35.08 -15.38
C GLN A 29 12.89 34.58 -14.29
N VAL A 30 12.15 33.50 -14.57
CA VAL A 30 11.26 32.89 -13.57
C VAL A 30 12.12 32.41 -12.40
N GLN A 31 11.62 32.63 -11.18
CA GLN A 31 12.24 32.13 -9.95
C GLN A 31 11.21 31.29 -9.22
N ALA A 32 11.57 30.11 -8.74
CA ALA A 32 10.75 29.36 -7.81
C ALA A 32 10.99 29.89 -6.39
N PHE A 33 9.94 29.95 -5.56
CA PHE A 33 9.97 30.48 -4.19
C PHE A 33 10.43 31.95 -4.09
N GLY A 34 10.45 32.67 -5.21
CA GLY A 34 10.94 34.06 -5.28
C GLY A 34 12.46 34.23 -5.20
N GLU A 35 13.23 33.14 -5.09
CA GLU A 35 14.69 33.21 -4.91
C GLU A 35 15.49 32.17 -5.71
N VAL A 36 14.89 31.02 -6.05
CA VAL A 36 15.59 29.94 -6.78
C VAL A 36 15.53 30.21 -8.28
N PRO A 37 16.66 30.53 -8.94
CA PRO A 37 16.64 30.93 -10.35
C PRO A 37 16.33 29.75 -11.26
N CYS A 38 15.41 29.95 -12.22
CA CYS A 38 15.09 28.95 -13.24
C CYS A 38 15.86 29.23 -14.53
N THR A 39 16.37 28.17 -15.17
CA THR A 39 17.06 28.25 -16.46
C THR A 39 16.40 27.32 -17.48
N GLN A 40 16.49 27.67 -18.76
CA GLN A 40 16.03 26.77 -19.83
C GLN A 40 16.96 25.55 -19.90
N ASN A 41 16.40 24.34 -19.83
CA ASN A 41 17.12 23.07 -19.94
C ASN A 41 16.39 22.16 -20.93
N GLY A 42 16.75 22.26 -22.21
CA GLY A 42 16.05 21.53 -23.28
C GLY A 42 14.60 21.99 -23.43
N SER A 43 13.67 21.07 -23.27
CA SER A 43 12.20 21.23 -23.35
C SER A 43 11.56 21.85 -22.11
N VAL A 44 12.27 21.92 -20.98
CA VAL A 44 11.72 22.34 -19.68
C VAL A 44 12.50 23.53 -19.10
N ARG A 45 11.95 24.14 -18.06
CA ARG A 45 12.67 25.10 -17.22
C ARG A 45 13.03 24.42 -15.91
N TYR A 46 14.30 24.51 -15.52
CA TYR A 46 14.82 23.86 -14.33
C TYR A 46 15.35 24.91 -13.34
N CYS A 47 14.76 24.93 -12.16
CA CYS A 47 15.11 25.81 -11.04
C CYS A 47 15.88 24.97 -10.01
N GLU A 48 17.21 25.06 -10.06
CA GLU A 48 18.07 24.26 -9.20
C GLU A 48 18.47 25.02 -7.95
N GLY A 49 18.15 24.45 -6.78
CA GLY A 49 18.55 24.98 -5.49
C GLY A 49 20.02 24.71 -5.18
N SER A 50 20.55 25.56 -4.30
CA SER A 50 21.90 25.45 -3.75
C SER A 50 21.87 25.85 -2.28
N VAL A 51 22.98 25.65 -1.54
CA VAL A 51 23.13 26.11 -0.15
C VAL A 51 22.75 27.60 0.03
N ALA A 52 22.98 28.44 -0.99
CA ALA A 52 22.70 29.87 -0.94
C ALA A 52 21.25 30.25 -1.27
N THR A 53 20.46 29.33 -1.82
CA THR A 53 19.07 29.54 -2.27
C THR A 53 18.12 28.53 -1.65
N ARG A 54 18.46 28.04 -0.45
CA ARG A 54 17.60 27.14 0.31
C ARG A 54 16.37 27.88 0.79
N VAL A 55 15.25 27.17 0.83
CA VAL A 55 13.95 27.71 1.21
C VAL A 55 13.63 27.30 2.63
N ASP A 56 13.35 28.27 3.49
CA ASP A 56 12.94 28.01 4.86
C ASP A 56 11.58 27.30 4.90
N THR A 57 11.52 26.22 5.66
CA THR A 57 10.24 25.55 5.96
C THR A 57 9.53 26.17 7.17
N PHE A 58 8.42 25.59 7.59
CA PHE A 58 7.49 26.13 8.58
C PHE A 58 8.10 26.45 9.96
N ASP A 59 9.26 25.89 10.29
CA ASP A 59 10.00 26.11 11.55
C ASP A 59 11.37 26.77 11.35
N GLY A 60 11.64 27.29 10.14
CA GLY A 60 12.88 28.00 9.80
C GLY A 60 14.07 27.10 9.48
N VAL A 61 13.86 25.78 9.31
CA VAL A 61 14.92 24.91 8.78
C VAL A 61 15.03 25.13 7.27
N PRO A 62 16.23 25.46 6.75
CA PRO A 62 16.43 25.71 5.31
C PRO A 62 16.51 24.39 4.52
N LEU A 63 15.69 24.26 3.48
CA LEU A 63 15.62 23.08 2.62
C LEU A 63 16.17 23.36 1.22
N ASP A 64 17.00 22.45 0.73
CA ASP A 64 17.51 22.44 -0.64
C ASP A 64 16.48 21.84 -1.60
N VAL A 65 16.03 22.63 -2.57
CA VAL A 65 14.87 22.35 -3.43
C VAL A 65 15.25 22.38 -4.91
N ASN A 66 14.53 21.63 -5.72
CA ASN A 66 14.48 21.72 -7.17
C ASN A 66 13.03 21.91 -7.60
N VAL A 67 12.81 22.78 -8.58
CA VAL A 67 11.52 22.89 -9.27
C VAL A 67 11.74 22.76 -10.77
N THR A 68 11.05 21.82 -11.40
CA THR A 68 10.98 21.71 -12.86
C THR A 68 9.63 22.24 -13.31
N LEU A 69 9.64 23.16 -14.27
CA LEU A 69 8.43 23.75 -14.85
C LEU A 69 8.33 23.38 -16.33
N PRO A 70 7.11 23.26 -16.89
CA PRO A 70 6.92 23.10 -18.33
C PRO A 70 7.55 24.26 -19.10
N ALA A 71 7.74 24.09 -20.42
CA ALA A 71 8.08 25.22 -21.29
C ALA A 71 7.07 26.38 -21.10
N PRO A 72 7.50 27.65 -21.22
CA PRO A 72 6.58 28.77 -21.15
C PRO A 72 5.53 28.62 -22.26
N PRO A 73 4.24 28.79 -21.96
CA PRO A 73 3.20 28.59 -22.96
C PRO A 73 3.32 29.64 -24.07
N THR A 74 3.00 29.25 -25.30
CA THR A 74 3.03 30.18 -26.46
C THR A 74 1.95 31.25 -26.37
N THR A 75 0.85 30.97 -25.66
CA THR A 75 -0.25 31.88 -25.34
C THR A 75 -0.85 31.54 -23.97
N GLY A 76 -1.40 32.53 -23.24
CA GLY A 76 -2.03 32.31 -21.93
C GLY A 76 -1.12 32.66 -20.75
N THR A 77 -1.56 32.31 -19.54
CA THR A 77 -0.79 32.50 -18.31
C THR A 77 0.20 31.35 -18.10
N ASP A 78 1.37 31.69 -17.61
CA ASP A 78 2.43 30.76 -17.22
C ASP A 78 2.08 30.18 -15.83
N GLY A 79 1.18 29.19 -15.82
CA GLY A 79 0.58 28.59 -14.61
C GLY A 79 -0.81 29.17 -14.24
N PRO A 80 -1.38 28.72 -13.10
CA PRO A 80 -0.84 27.72 -12.17
C PRO A 80 -0.86 26.30 -12.77
N TYR A 81 0.22 25.54 -12.58
CA TYR A 81 0.36 24.16 -13.06
C TYR A 81 -0.15 23.14 -12.03
N PRO A 82 -0.66 21.95 -12.45
CA PRO A 82 -0.75 20.82 -11.54
C PRO A 82 0.66 20.47 -11.03
N LEU A 83 0.79 20.13 -9.75
CA LEU A 83 2.07 19.88 -9.09
C LEU A 83 2.23 18.38 -8.82
N ILE A 84 3.38 17.81 -9.16
CA ILE A 84 3.85 16.54 -8.62
C ILE A 84 5.01 16.80 -7.65
N VAL A 85 4.90 16.31 -6.42
CA VAL A 85 6.05 16.29 -5.49
C VAL A 85 6.71 14.92 -5.56
N GLN A 86 8.01 14.88 -5.86
CA GLN A 86 8.82 13.66 -5.88
C GLN A 86 9.79 13.62 -4.71
N LEU A 87 9.57 12.66 -3.80
CA LEU A 87 10.30 12.50 -2.54
C LEU A 87 11.37 11.41 -2.66
N HIS A 88 12.57 11.67 -2.13
CA HIS A 88 13.70 10.76 -2.22
C HIS A 88 13.69 9.63 -1.16
N GLY A 89 14.41 8.55 -1.46
CA GLY A 89 14.68 7.45 -0.53
C GLY A 89 15.64 7.82 0.60
N TYR A 90 15.77 6.96 1.62
CA TYR A 90 16.58 7.25 2.80
C TYR A 90 18.07 7.45 2.44
N GLY A 91 18.71 8.47 3.00
CA GLY A 91 20.10 8.84 2.65
C GLY A 91 20.27 9.52 1.29
N GLY A 92 19.16 9.72 0.57
CA GLY A 92 19.13 10.44 -0.70
C GLY A 92 19.18 11.97 -0.56
N LYS A 93 19.09 12.62 -1.71
CA LYS A 93 18.98 14.07 -1.90
C LYS A 93 17.83 14.35 -2.87
N LYS A 94 17.58 15.61 -3.22
CA LYS A 94 16.70 15.99 -4.33
C LYS A 94 16.98 15.17 -5.59
N ILE A 95 15.94 14.82 -6.32
CA ILE A 95 15.97 13.88 -7.45
C ILE A 95 16.57 14.59 -8.68
N ASP A 96 17.43 13.87 -9.39
CA ASP A 96 18.06 14.36 -10.61
C ASP A 96 17.01 14.48 -11.73
N LEU A 97 17.16 15.50 -12.60
CA LEU A 97 16.13 15.89 -13.57
C LEU A 97 15.65 14.76 -14.50
N ASP A 98 16.55 13.84 -14.83
CA ASP A 98 16.37 12.75 -15.80
C ASP A 98 16.37 11.36 -15.14
N ASP A 99 16.23 11.28 -13.81
CA ASP A 99 16.17 9.99 -13.09
C ASP A 99 14.83 9.27 -13.38
N GLU A 100 14.93 8.07 -13.94
CA GLU A 100 13.78 7.19 -14.24
C GLU A 100 13.89 5.82 -13.58
N SER A 101 14.70 5.71 -12.50
CA SER A 101 15.04 4.43 -11.88
C SER A 101 13.85 3.68 -11.28
N LEU A 102 12.91 4.40 -10.66
CA LEU A 102 11.72 3.84 -9.99
C LEU A 102 10.52 4.81 -10.05
N GLY A 103 10.30 5.41 -11.22
CA GLY A 103 9.23 6.37 -11.47
C GLY A 103 9.53 7.28 -12.66
N PRO A 104 8.58 8.11 -13.10
CA PRO A 104 8.82 9.04 -14.20
C PRO A 104 9.80 10.14 -13.78
N SER A 105 10.66 10.58 -14.70
CA SER A 105 11.60 11.68 -14.43
C SER A 105 10.87 13.01 -14.28
N ALA A 106 11.48 13.94 -13.52
CA ALA A 106 10.97 15.30 -13.38
C ALA A 106 10.86 16.03 -14.73
N ARG A 107 11.79 15.78 -15.66
CA ARG A 107 11.67 16.28 -17.04
C ARG A 107 10.41 15.76 -17.70
N SER A 108 10.25 14.44 -17.69
CA SER A 108 9.19 13.79 -18.45
C SER A 108 7.80 14.21 -17.94
N LEU A 109 7.62 14.37 -16.62
CA LEU A 109 6.38 14.92 -16.04
C LEU A 109 6.17 16.40 -16.41
N ALA A 110 7.25 17.20 -16.44
CA ALA A 110 7.13 18.60 -16.83
C ALA A 110 6.81 18.78 -18.32
N GLU A 111 7.23 17.84 -19.17
CA GLU A 111 6.82 17.77 -20.58
C GLU A 111 5.33 17.43 -20.72
N ASP A 112 4.76 16.65 -19.80
CA ASP A 112 3.32 16.38 -19.73
C ASP A 112 2.50 17.55 -19.14
N GLY A 113 3.16 18.64 -18.74
CA GLY A 113 2.50 19.86 -18.26
C GLY A 113 2.42 20.02 -16.74
N TYR A 114 3.10 19.17 -15.97
CA TYR A 114 3.20 19.31 -14.52
C TYR A 114 4.32 20.27 -14.11
N ALA A 115 4.12 21.03 -13.03
CA ALA A 115 5.25 21.46 -12.23
C ALA A 115 5.72 20.28 -11.37
N VAL A 116 7.03 20.14 -11.18
CA VAL A 116 7.61 19.06 -10.36
C VAL A 116 8.46 19.66 -9.26
N LEU A 117 8.13 19.37 -8.00
CA LEU A 117 8.93 19.72 -6.84
C LEU A 117 9.70 18.48 -6.37
N SER A 118 11.02 18.59 -6.25
CA SER A 118 11.82 17.65 -5.46
C SER A 118 12.67 18.44 -4.48
N TYR A 119 12.91 17.89 -3.29
CA TYR A 119 13.73 18.56 -2.30
C TYR A 119 14.49 17.54 -1.47
N THR A 120 15.63 17.94 -0.91
CA THR A 120 16.36 17.14 0.07
C THR A 120 15.66 17.30 1.42
N ALA A 121 15.22 16.21 2.03
CA ALA A 121 14.59 16.22 3.35
C ALA A 121 15.52 16.80 4.43
N ARG A 122 14.95 17.42 5.46
CA ARG A 122 15.72 17.95 6.61
C ARG A 122 16.65 16.89 7.18
N GLY A 123 17.84 17.32 7.59
CA GLY A 123 18.87 16.42 8.12
C GLY A 123 19.65 15.66 7.05
N PHE A 124 19.36 15.83 5.76
CA PHE A 124 20.14 15.25 4.66
C PHE A 124 20.80 16.33 3.80
N GLY A 125 21.92 15.98 3.15
CA GLY A 125 22.57 16.78 2.12
C GLY A 125 22.64 18.28 2.45
N GLN A 126 22.21 19.13 1.52
CA GLN A 126 22.24 20.58 1.73
C GLN A 126 21.11 21.11 2.62
N SER A 127 20.16 20.26 3.04
CA SER A 127 19.11 20.57 4.01
C SER A 127 19.57 20.25 5.44
N CYS A 128 20.70 20.83 5.84
CA CYS A 128 21.35 20.69 7.15
C CYS A 128 22.01 19.34 7.45
N GLY A 129 22.03 18.40 6.49
CA GLY A 129 22.71 17.10 6.66
C GLY A 129 24.23 17.15 6.45
N SER A 130 24.74 18.00 5.57
CA SER A 130 26.18 18.16 5.35
C SER A 130 26.81 19.18 6.30
N GLU A 131 28.08 18.97 6.65
CA GLU A 131 28.83 19.93 7.46
C GLU A 131 28.87 21.32 6.80
N SER A 132 29.10 21.36 5.48
CA SER A 132 29.10 22.61 4.71
C SER A 132 27.78 23.37 4.80
N SER A 133 26.64 22.67 4.78
CA SER A 133 25.32 23.25 4.91
C SER A 133 25.10 23.86 6.29
N ARG A 134 25.52 23.14 7.36
CA ARG A 134 25.42 23.63 8.74
C ARG A 134 26.36 24.80 9.02
N LEU A 135 27.56 24.81 8.45
CA LEU A 135 28.49 25.94 8.59
C LEU A 135 28.01 27.19 7.85
N ALA A 136 27.30 27.02 6.73
CA ALA A 136 26.74 28.13 5.98
C ALA A 136 25.55 28.80 6.69
N ASP A 137 24.77 28.04 7.45
CA ASP A 137 23.69 28.58 8.30
C ASP A 137 23.55 27.81 9.63
N PRO A 138 24.38 28.13 10.63
CA PRO A 138 24.35 27.43 11.91
C PRO A 138 23.04 27.63 12.68
N GLN A 139 22.37 28.77 12.49
CA GLN A 139 21.16 29.11 13.24
C GLN A 139 19.93 28.41 12.64
N GLY A 140 19.74 28.46 11.32
CA GLY A 140 18.65 27.75 10.65
C GLY A 140 18.79 26.23 10.76
N CYS A 141 20.03 25.72 10.72
CA CYS A 141 20.30 24.30 10.88
C CYS A 141 20.34 23.79 12.33
N ALA A 142 20.09 24.63 13.33
CA ALA A 142 20.15 24.23 14.74
C ALA A 142 19.13 23.13 15.13
N ARG A 143 18.13 22.87 14.27
CA ARG A 143 17.10 21.82 14.43
C ARG A 143 16.86 21.00 13.15
N GLY A 144 17.79 21.09 12.19
CA GLY A 144 17.70 20.40 10.91
C GLY A 144 18.20 18.96 11.00
N TRP A 145 17.53 18.15 11.82
CA TRP A 145 17.87 16.73 12.03
C TRP A 145 16.94 15.80 11.25
N ILE A 146 17.38 14.56 11.09
CA ILE A 146 16.54 13.47 10.58
C ILE A 146 15.52 13.10 11.65
N HIS A 147 14.22 13.17 11.32
CA HIS A 147 13.11 12.77 12.20
C HIS A 147 12.36 11.57 11.60
N LEU A 148 13.04 10.71 10.82
CA LEU A 148 12.48 9.49 10.23
C LEU A 148 11.08 9.66 9.60
N ALA A 149 10.91 10.71 8.80
CA ALA A 149 9.68 11.00 8.06
C ALA A 149 8.47 11.17 8.99
N ASP A 150 8.68 11.83 10.11
CA ASP A 150 7.63 12.17 11.05
C ASP A 150 6.58 13.09 10.39
N SER A 151 5.32 12.68 10.49
CA SER A 151 4.14 13.44 10.05
C SER A 151 4.08 14.91 10.51
N ARG A 152 4.77 15.26 11.61
CA ARG A 152 4.84 16.62 12.21
C ARG A 152 5.96 17.47 11.62
N TYR A 153 6.93 16.84 10.95
CA TYR A 153 8.17 17.43 10.42
C TYR A 153 8.26 17.24 8.90
N GLU A 154 8.92 16.20 8.37
CA GLU A 154 9.21 16.05 6.93
C GLU A 154 7.95 16.05 6.05
N VAL A 155 6.87 15.41 6.49
CA VAL A 155 5.57 15.44 5.79
C VAL A 155 5.04 16.87 5.72
N ARG A 156 5.23 17.64 6.79
CA ARG A 156 4.82 19.04 6.88
C ARG A 156 5.75 19.97 6.11
N ASP A 157 7.01 19.59 5.89
CA ASP A 157 7.93 20.28 4.97
C ASP A 157 7.40 20.22 3.54
N THR A 158 6.98 19.04 3.07
CA THR A 158 6.34 18.88 1.76
C THR A 158 5.14 19.82 1.63
N GLN A 159 4.25 19.80 2.64
CA GLN A 159 3.04 20.61 2.66
C GLN A 159 3.33 22.13 2.68
N HIS A 160 4.42 22.53 3.34
CA HIS A 160 4.84 23.92 3.40
C HIS A 160 5.38 24.39 2.05
N LEU A 161 6.32 23.66 1.45
CA LEU A 161 6.93 23.99 0.16
C LEU A 161 5.88 24.04 -0.97
N ALA A 162 5.01 23.02 -1.07
CA ALA A 162 3.91 23.03 -2.04
C ALA A 162 2.97 24.23 -1.83
N GLY A 163 2.72 24.61 -0.57
CA GLY A 163 1.94 25.79 -0.21
C GLY A 163 2.60 27.10 -0.65
N LEU A 164 3.91 27.25 -0.51
CA LEU A 164 4.65 28.45 -0.97
C LEU A 164 4.58 28.60 -2.50
N LEU A 165 4.71 27.50 -3.26
CA LEU A 165 4.53 27.54 -4.72
C LEU A 165 3.10 27.96 -5.11
N ALA A 166 2.10 27.50 -4.35
CA ALA A 166 0.71 27.89 -4.59
C ALA A 166 0.46 29.37 -4.23
N ASP A 167 1.07 29.85 -3.14
CA ASP A 167 1.06 31.27 -2.78
C ASP A 167 1.72 32.13 -3.85
N GLN A 168 2.81 31.66 -4.46
CA GLN A 168 3.44 32.31 -5.59
C GLN A 168 2.55 32.32 -6.85
N GLY A 169 1.56 31.43 -6.93
CA GLY A 169 0.70 31.26 -8.10
C GLY A 169 1.31 30.38 -9.19
N LEU A 170 2.42 29.68 -8.91
CA LEU A 170 3.04 28.76 -9.85
C LEU A 170 2.28 27.44 -9.97
N VAL A 171 1.62 26.99 -8.89
CA VAL A 171 0.93 25.70 -8.85
C VAL A 171 -0.49 25.81 -8.35
N ALA A 172 -1.33 24.87 -8.80
CA ALA A 172 -2.74 24.80 -8.44
C ALA A 172 -2.92 24.11 -7.08
N PRO A 173 -3.55 24.76 -6.09
CA PRO A 173 -3.53 24.30 -4.69
C PRO A 173 -4.29 22.98 -4.43
N LYS A 174 -5.15 22.55 -5.36
CA LYS A 174 -5.94 21.31 -5.27
C LYS A 174 -5.57 20.27 -6.31
N GLN A 175 -4.53 20.50 -7.09
CA GLN A 175 -4.01 19.57 -8.09
C GLN A 175 -2.59 19.20 -7.70
N VAL A 176 -2.43 18.63 -6.51
CA VAL A 176 -1.13 18.21 -5.96
C VAL A 176 -1.08 16.68 -5.93
N GLY A 177 -0.27 16.09 -6.81
CA GLY A 177 0.15 14.69 -6.75
C GLY A 177 1.41 14.52 -5.90
N VAL A 178 1.56 13.36 -5.25
CA VAL A 178 2.78 13.00 -4.50
C VAL A 178 3.26 11.61 -4.87
N THR A 179 4.57 11.45 -5.03
CA THR A 179 5.23 10.16 -5.21
C THR A 179 6.59 10.18 -4.54
N GLY A 180 7.14 9.00 -4.33
CA GLY A 180 8.48 8.82 -3.80
C GLY A 180 8.78 7.35 -3.59
N VAL A 181 10.06 7.06 -3.45
CA VAL A 181 10.57 5.70 -3.23
C VAL A 181 10.93 5.51 -1.76
N SER A 182 10.69 4.33 -1.21
CA SER A 182 11.22 3.92 0.10
C SER A 182 10.78 4.89 1.21
N TYR A 183 11.72 5.64 1.79
CA TYR A 183 11.48 6.74 2.73
C TYR A 183 10.48 7.78 2.22
N GLY A 184 10.62 8.22 0.96
CA GLY A 184 9.69 9.12 0.29
C GLY A 184 8.36 8.44 -0.06
N GLY A 185 8.37 7.12 -0.27
CA GLY A 185 7.18 6.30 -0.45
C GLY A 185 6.28 6.35 0.79
N GLY A 186 6.84 6.09 1.97
CA GLY A 186 6.07 6.16 3.21
C GLY A 186 5.56 7.58 3.55
N GLN A 187 6.35 8.63 3.26
CA GLN A 187 5.86 10.01 3.32
C GLN A 187 4.69 10.25 2.36
N SER A 188 4.72 9.68 1.17
CA SER A 188 3.63 9.79 0.18
C SER A 188 2.33 9.13 0.68
N VAL A 189 2.42 7.97 1.35
CA VAL A 189 1.25 7.34 2.01
C VAL A 189 0.70 8.24 3.13
N GLN A 190 1.57 8.82 3.96
CA GLN A 190 1.16 9.75 5.03
C GLN A 190 0.49 11.00 4.47
N LEU A 191 1.03 11.60 3.40
CA LEU A 191 0.45 12.75 2.71
C LEU A 191 -0.93 12.43 2.12
N ALA A 192 -1.08 11.28 1.48
CA ALA A 192 -2.37 10.80 0.98
C ALA A 192 -3.40 10.61 2.10
N THR A 193 -2.97 10.05 3.24
CA THR A 193 -3.79 9.83 4.44
C THR A 193 -4.26 11.14 5.07
N LEU A 194 -3.38 12.12 5.11
CA LEU A 194 -3.69 13.46 5.61
C LEU A 194 -4.59 14.23 4.65
N ARG A 195 -4.40 14.04 3.34
CA ARG A 195 -5.14 14.60 2.20
C ARG A 195 -5.17 16.13 2.16
N ASP A 196 -6.01 16.75 2.98
CA ASP A 196 -6.23 18.19 3.08
C ASP A 196 -5.98 18.71 4.51
N ARG A 197 -5.25 17.93 5.32
CA ARG A 197 -4.91 18.24 6.72
C ARG A 197 -3.40 18.26 6.92
N MET A 198 -2.96 19.00 7.93
CA MET A 198 -1.59 18.95 8.44
C MET A 198 -1.60 18.46 9.89
N ARG A 199 -0.53 17.82 10.30
CA ARG A 199 -0.31 17.47 11.71
C ARG A 199 0.70 18.42 12.34
N LEU A 200 0.31 19.04 13.46
CA LEU A 200 1.16 19.96 14.21
C LEU A 200 2.05 19.18 15.19
N ARG A 201 3.14 19.82 15.66
CA ARG A 201 4.09 19.24 16.63
C ARG A 201 3.43 18.72 17.92
N ASN A 202 2.33 19.35 18.35
CA ASN A 202 1.56 18.90 19.53
C ASN A 202 0.56 17.77 19.22
N GLY A 203 0.65 17.14 18.04
CA GLY A 203 -0.21 16.05 17.58
C GLY A 203 -1.57 16.50 17.01
N ARG A 204 -1.93 17.79 17.09
CA ARG A 204 -3.23 18.28 16.60
C ARG A 204 -3.29 18.30 15.07
N TYR A 205 -4.41 17.83 14.52
CA TYR A 205 -4.73 17.96 13.11
C TYR A 205 -5.40 19.31 12.81
N VAL A 206 -4.98 19.98 11.74
CA VAL A 206 -5.56 21.23 11.24
C VAL A 206 -5.76 21.18 9.73
N PRO A 207 -6.68 21.96 9.13
CA PRO A 207 -6.77 22.04 7.68
C PRO A 207 -5.45 22.52 7.06
N TRP A 208 -5.05 21.92 5.95
CA TRP A 208 -3.90 22.34 5.17
C TRP A 208 -4.22 23.62 4.41
N ARG A 209 -3.47 24.67 4.74
CA ARG A 209 -3.60 25.99 4.16
C ARG A 209 -2.22 26.46 3.77
N SER A 210 -2.10 27.07 2.59
CA SER A 210 -0.84 27.67 2.16
C SER A 210 -0.34 28.71 3.20
N PRO A 211 0.97 28.88 3.36
CA PRO A 211 1.54 29.70 4.43
C PRO A 211 1.06 31.15 4.44
N GLU A 212 1.05 31.81 3.28
CA GLU A 212 0.85 33.26 3.14
C GLU A 212 -0.60 33.60 2.78
N LYS A 213 -1.11 33.09 1.65
CA LYS A 213 -2.45 33.44 1.15
C LYS A 213 -3.55 32.55 1.73
N ARG A 214 -3.20 31.55 2.56
CA ARG A 214 -4.14 30.66 3.25
C ARG A 214 -5.08 29.92 2.30
N LEU A 215 -4.61 29.62 1.09
CA LEU A 215 -5.35 28.86 0.09
C LEU A 215 -5.66 27.45 0.63
N PRO A 216 -6.86 26.90 0.41
CA PRO A 216 -7.15 25.49 0.72
C PRO A 216 -6.27 24.60 -0.13
N MET A 217 -5.43 23.78 0.51
CA MET A 217 -4.54 22.85 -0.18
C MET A 217 -5.07 21.41 -0.03
N GLU A 218 -4.88 20.59 -1.05
CA GLU A 218 -5.31 19.19 -1.05
C GLU A 218 -4.38 18.33 -1.91
N ILE A 219 -4.01 17.15 -1.40
CA ILE A 219 -3.42 16.07 -2.19
C ILE A 219 -4.52 15.46 -3.05
N ALA A 220 -4.39 15.57 -4.36
CA ALA A 220 -5.33 15.06 -5.34
C ALA A 220 -5.10 13.57 -5.65
N ALA A 221 -3.85 13.12 -5.62
CA ALA A 221 -3.49 11.72 -5.85
C ALA A 221 -2.12 11.38 -5.26
N ALA A 222 -1.87 10.10 -4.99
CA ALA A 222 -0.57 9.61 -4.57
C ALA A 222 -0.19 8.31 -5.28
N VAL A 223 1.08 8.19 -5.64
CA VAL A 223 1.69 6.95 -6.16
C VAL A 223 2.94 6.62 -5.33
N PRO A 224 2.79 6.12 -4.10
CA PRO A 224 3.91 5.68 -3.28
C PRO A 224 4.55 4.41 -3.85
N VAL A 225 5.88 4.42 -3.99
CA VAL A 225 6.66 3.30 -4.56
C VAL A 225 7.53 2.69 -3.45
N ILE A 226 7.44 1.36 -3.30
CA ILE A 226 8.02 0.57 -2.21
C ILE A 226 7.90 1.27 -0.84
N PRO A 227 6.70 1.72 -0.43
CA PRO A 227 6.52 2.42 0.84
C PRO A 227 6.51 1.46 2.01
N TRP A 228 6.93 1.99 3.16
CA TRP A 228 6.43 1.54 4.46
C TRP A 228 5.09 2.24 4.77
N THR A 229 4.23 1.57 5.53
CA THR A 229 3.01 2.17 6.07
C THR A 229 3.05 2.34 7.58
N ASP A 230 3.92 1.60 8.25
CA ASP A 230 4.18 1.66 9.69
C ASP A 230 5.62 1.23 10.02
N LEU A 231 6.48 2.17 10.45
CA LEU A 231 7.90 1.86 10.63
C LEU A 231 8.18 0.79 11.70
N ILE A 232 7.35 0.66 12.74
CA ILE A 232 7.58 -0.38 13.76
C ILE A 232 7.37 -1.78 13.16
N TYR A 233 6.29 -1.98 12.40
CA TYR A 233 6.09 -3.22 11.66
C TYR A 233 7.19 -3.44 10.61
N SER A 234 7.57 -2.41 9.84
CA SER A 234 8.59 -2.56 8.80
C SER A 234 9.96 -3.00 9.32
N LEU A 235 10.37 -2.44 10.47
CA LEU A 235 11.73 -2.63 11.02
C LEU A 235 11.80 -3.74 12.08
N ALA A 236 10.70 -4.04 12.76
CA ALA A 236 10.62 -5.05 13.79
C ALA A 236 9.29 -5.84 13.73
N PRO A 237 8.99 -6.54 12.62
CA PRO A 237 7.74 -7.27 12.45
C PRO A 237 7.60 -8.39 13.47
N ASN A 238 6.38 -8.64 13.94
CA ASN A 238 6.08 -9.71 14.89
C ASN A 238 5.27 -10.87 14.29
N GLY A 239 4.94 -10.79 12.99
CA GLY A 239 4.23 -11.79 12.20
C GLY A 239 2.72 -11.89 12.45
N ARG A 240 2.09 -10.86 13.06
CA ARG A 240 0.62 -10.80 13.27
C ARG A 240 -0.14 -10.07 12.17
N THR A 241 0.55 -9.30 11.33
CA THR A 241 -0.05 -8.81 10.08
C THR A 241 -0.29 -10.01 9.17
N ILE A 242 -1.56 -10.22 8.83
CA ILE A 242 -2.05 -11.33 8.01
C ILE A 242 -2.94 -10.73 6.93
N ASP A 243 -2.72 -11.12 5.67
CA ASP A 243 -3.36 -10.52 4.49
C ASP A 243 -4.90 -10.55 4.51
N TYR A 244 -5.50 -11.57 5.15
CA TYR A 244 -6.95 -11.71 5.31
C TYR A 244 -7.53 -11.11 6.60
N LEU A 245 -6.71 -10.43 7.42
CA LEU A 245 -7.13 -9.82 8.68
C LEU A 245 -6.94 -8.29 8.67
N LEU A 246 -7.69 -7.62 9.55
CA LEU A 246 -7.38 -6.27 9.98
C LEU A 246 -6.43 -6.31 11.17
N THR A 247 -5.36 -5.53 11.09
CA THR A 247 -4.40 -5.34 12.18
C THR A 247 -4.94 -4.31 13.17
N ASP A 248 -5.15 -4.68 14.43
CA ASP A 248 -5.55 -3.72 15.46
C ASP A 248 -4.35 -2.90 15.97
N GLU A 249 -4.61 -1.77 16.63
CA GLU A 249 -3.59 -0.77 16.99
C GLU A 249 -2.42 -1.29 17.82
N ASN A 250 -2.58 -2.40 18.55
CA ASN A 250 -1.53 -2.97 19.40
C ASN A 250 -0.92 -4.25 18.84
N ASP A 251 -1.48 -4.81 17.77
CA ASP A 251 -1.14 -6.17 17.32
C ASP A 251 0.28 -6.23 16.76
N ASP A 252 0.80 -5.17 16.16
CA ASP A 252 2.13 -5.17 15.54
C ASP A 252 3.31 -5.11 16.53
N PHE A 253 3.05 -4.67 17.76
CA PHE A 253 4.10 -4.43 18.75
C PHE A 253 3.77 -4.97 20.14
N THR A 254 2.73 -5.77 20.26
CA THR A 254 2.41 -6.52 21.48
C THR A 254 2.35 -8.02 21.18
N PRO A 255 3.47 -8.75 21.28
CA PRO A 255 4.81 -8.30 21.65
C PRO A 255 5.55 -7.55 20.54
N VAL A 256 6.55 -6.74 20.93
CA VAL A 256 7.49 -6.10 19.99
C VAL A 256 8.19 -7.20 19.19
N GLY A 257 8.23 -7.07 17.87
CA GLY A 257 8.67 -8.13 16.97
C GLY A 257 10.18 -8.38 16.93
N VAL A 258 10.64 -9.00 15.85
CA VAL A 258 12.04 -9.35 15.61
C VAL A 258 12.66 -8.27 14.75
N LEU A 259 13.71 -7.63 15.24
CA LEU A 259 14.39 -6.54 14.52
C LEU A 259 15.03 -7.10 13.23
N LYS A 260 14.79 -6.45 12.09
CA LYS A 260 15.54 -6.70 10.84
C LYS A 260 16.97 -6.14 10.99
N GLU A 261 17.86 -6.95 11.55
CA GLU A 261 19.18 -6.57 12.06
C GLU A 261 20.03 -5.83 11.03
N SER A 262 20.27 -6.45 9.87
CA SER A 262 21.10 -5.88 8.80
C SER A 262 20.52 -4.59 8.24
N PHE A 263 19.20 -4.54 8.00
CA PHE A 263 18.52 -3.35 7.49
C PHE A 263 18.57 -2.18 8.48
N VAL A 264 18.26 -2.42 9.75
CA VAL A 264 18.27 -1.35 10.77
C VAL A 264 19.70 -0.83 10.98
N ALA A 265 20.69 -1.71 11.04
CA ALA A 265 22.10 -1.31 11.12
C ALA A 265 22.56 -0.54 9.87
N GLY A 266 22.17 -1.01 8.68
CA GLY A 266 22.50 -0.36 7.41
C GLY A 266 21.86 1.02 7.26
N LEU A 267 20.58 1.16 7.61
CA LEU A 267 19.89 2.45 7.64
C LEU A 267 20.54 3.40 8.63
N TYR A 268 20.84 2.94 9.85
CA TYR A 268 21.52 3.78 10.83
C TYR A 268 22.89 4.28 10.32
N ALA A 269 23.72 3.38 9.80
CA ALA A 269 25.03 3.74 9.24
C ALA A 269 24.92 4.66 8.02
N SER A 270 23.95 4.41 7.14
CA SER A 270 23.70 5.25 5.96
C SER A 270 23.32 6.68 6.34
N GLY A 271 22.43 6.86 7.33
CA GLY A 271 22.02 8.20 7.76
C GLY A 271 23.12 8.92 8.54
N GLU A 272 23.98 8.20 9.26
CA GLU A 272 25.20 8.79 9.86
C GLU A 272 26.16 9.30 8.78
N ALA A 273 26.31 8.56 7.68
CA ALA A 273 27.22 8.91 6.59
C ALA A 273 26.68 10.02 5.68
N SER A 274 25.36 10.07 5.45
CA SER A 274 24.72 10.95 4.45
C SER A 274 23.96 12.13 5.04
N GLY A 275 23.75 12.14 6.36
CA GLY A 275 22.92 13.13 7.02
C GLY A 275 23.39 13.51 8.42
N TYR A 276 22.45 13.98 9.23
CA TYR A 276 22.73 14.51 10.56
C TYR A 276 21.65 14.12 11.56
N TYR A 277 22.04 13.26 12.51
CA TYR A 277 21.21 12.91 13.65
C TYR A 277 21.23 14.01 14.72
N ALA A 278 20.14 14.12 15.46
CA ALA A 278 20.13 14.94 16.67
C ALA A 278 21.20 14.41 17.63
N PRO A 279 21.94 15.30 18.32
CA PRO A 279 22.85 14.82 19.38
C PRO A 279 22.06 14.02 20.43
N PRO A 280 22.64 12.95 20.99
CA PRO A 280 21.91 12.04 21.89
C PRO A 280 21.17 12.76 23.02
N GLY A 281 19.88 12.48 23.17
CA GLY A 281 19.02 13.05 24.21
C GLY A 281 18.65 14.54 24.05
N VAL A 282 19.06 15.21 22.96
CA VAL A 282 18.71 16.62 22.71
C VAL A 282 17.28 16.77 22.18
N ASP A 283 16.86 15.88 21.30
CA ASP A 283 15.50 15.84 20.77
C ASP A 283 14.91 14.44 20.95
N GLY A 284 13.89 14.34 21.81
CA GLY A 284 13.23 13.07 22.10
C GLY A 284 12.37 12.56 20.93
N ASP A 285 12.00 13.41 19.97
CA ASP A 285 11.29 13.01 18.75
C ASP A 285 12.26 12.42 17.70
N ALA A 286 13.58 12.58 17.89
CA ALA A 286 14.62 12.23 16.92
C ALA A 286 15.91 11.64 17.54
N ASP A 287 15.81 10.95 18.69
CA ASP A 287 16.97 10.41 19.43
C ASP A 287 17.48 9.09 18.82
N LEU A 288 17.70 9.08 17.50
CA LEU A 288 17.97 7.89 16.71
C LEU A 288 19.23 7.15 17.17
N THR A 289 20.23 7.86 17.66
CA THR A 289 21.46 7.24 18.21
C THR A 289 21.18 6.42 19.47
N ASN A 290 20.43 6.94 20.44
CA ASN A 290 20.10 6.17 21.63
C ASN A 290 19.05 5.10 21.34
N TRP A 291 18.11 5.36 20.42
CA TRP A 291 17.12 4.36 19.99
C TRP A 291 17.83 3.16 19.35
N PHE A 292 18.71 3.41 18.37
CA PHE A 292 19.51 2.38 17.70
C PHE A 292 20.34 1.59 18.71
N ALA A 293 21.08 2.27 19.59
CA ALA A 293 21.87 1.61 20.62
C ALA A 293 21.02 0.68 21.52
N ARG A 294 19.80 1.12 21.89
CA ARG A 294 18.91 0.30 22.72
C ARG A 294 18.36 -0.90 21.96
N VAL A 295 17.80 -0.72 20.78
CA VAL A 295 17.19 -1.85 20.04
C VAL A 295 18.25 -2.83 19.58
N ASN A 296 19.45 -2.35 19.21
CA ASN A 296 20.58 -3.20 18.87
C ASN A 296 21.21 -3.93 20.07
N ALA A 297 20.83 -3.62 21.30
CA ALA A 297 21.19 -4.43 22.47
C ALA A 297 20.38 -5.75 22.54
N GLY A 298 19.23 -5.84 21.86
CA GLY A 298 18.36 -7.01 21.83
C GLY A 298 17.34 -7.09 22.96
N GLU A 299 16.62 -8.21 23.00
CA GLU A 299 15.57 -8.52 23.97
C GLU A 299 16.12 -8.62 25.42
N PRO A 300 15.28 -8.45 26.46
CA PRO A 300 13.83 -8.22 26.39
C PRO A 300 13.47 -6.80 25.95
N TYR A 301 12.55 -6.70 24.98
CA TYR A 301 11.90 -5.44 24.62
C TYR A 301 10.63 -5.22 25.45
N ASN A 302 9.81 -6.27 25.57
CA ASN A 302 8.54 -6.20 26.28
C ASN A 302 8.76 -6.00 27.78
N GLY A 303 8.23 -4.89 28.31
CA GLY A 303 8.42 -4.47 29.69
C GLY A 303 9.56 -3.47 29.90
N ASP A 304 10.31 -3.11 28.87
CA ASP A 304 11.26 -2.00 28.92
C ASP A 304 10.52 -0.67 28.66
N PRO A 305 10.48 0.27 29.63
CA PRO A 305 9.78 1.55 29.46
C PRO A 305 10.38 2.43 28.35
N TYR A 306 11.69 2.34 28.11
CA TYR A 306 12.34 3.12 27.07
C TYR A 306 11.99 2.60 25.68
N VAL A 307 11.97 1.27 25.50
CA VAL A 307 11.48 0.67 24.25
C VAL A 307 10.00 0.99 24.03
N ALA A 308 9.17 0.95 25.07
CA ALA A 308 7.77 1.35 24.97
C ALA A 308 7.59 2.81 24.51
N ASN A 309 8.49 3.72 24.90
CA ASN A 309 8.50 5.09 24.41
C ASN A 309 8.88 5.17 22.92
N ILE A 310 9.89 4.42 22.48
CA ILE A 310 10.28 4.34 21.06
C ILE A 310 9.11 3.83 20.22
N VAL A 311 8.47 2.73 20.65
CA VAL A 311 7.29 2.17 19.96
C VAL A 311 6.17 3.21 19.90
N ASN A 312 5.83 3.86 21.02
CA ASN A 312 4.80 4.90 21.02
C ASN A 312 5.12 6.06 20.08
N GLU A 313 6.39 6.47 20.00
CA GLU A 313 6.81 7.54 19.09
C GLU A 313 6.61 7.11 17.62
N LEU A 314 7.17 5.96 17.24
CA LEU A 314 7.05 5.41 15.89
C LEU A 314 5.60 5.18 15.47
N THR A 315 4.82 4.47 16.28
CA THR A 315 3.40 4.19 16.03
C THR A 315 2.60 5.48 15.89
N ARG A 316 2.84 6.48 16.74
CA ARG A 316 2.02 7.70 16.70
C ARG A 316 2.42 8.61 15.57
N ASN A 317 3.70 8.73 15.24
CA ASN A 317 4.22 9.83 14.43
C ASN A 317 4.85 9.40 13.09
N HIS A 318 5.20 8.13 12.93
CA HIS A 318 5.89 7.55 11.77
C HIS A 318 5.11 6.37 11.18
N SER A 319 3.80 6.56 11.05
CA SER A 319 2.89 5.51 10.60
C SER A 319 1.70 6.12 9.88
N ALA A 320 1.61 5.91 8.57
CA ALA A 320 0.40 6.25 7.83
C ALA A 320 -0.78 5.37 8.30
N TYR A 321 -0.49 4.14 8.73
CA TYR A 321 -1.49 3.22 9.24
C TYR A 321 -2.19 3.78 10.48
N TYR A 322 -1.45 4.32 11.46
CA TYR A 322 -2.02 4.84 12.72
C TYR A 322 -2.37 6.32 12.70
N LEU A 323 -2.07 7.05 11.61
CA LEU A 323 -2.60 8.40 11.44
C LEU A 323 -4.13 8.39 11.47
N LYS A 324 -4.72 9.42 12.09
CA LYS A 324 -6.17 9.57 12.18
C LYS A 324 -6.80 9.67 10.79
N MET A 325 -7.52 8.63 10.37
CA MET A 325 -8.31 8.58 9.14
C MET A 325 -9.79 8.92 9.40
N ASP A 326 -10.12 10.20 9.57
CA ASP A 326 -11.52 10.67 9.74
C ASP A 326 -12.23 11.02 8.42
N ARG A 327 -11.55 10.78 7.30
CA ARG A 327 -12.03 10.89 5.92
C ARG A 327 -11.24 9.92 5.04
N PRO A 328 -11.73 9.55 3.85
CA PRO A 328 -10.96 8.72 2.93
C PRO A 328 -9.65 9.43 2.53
N PRO A 329 -8.55 8.67 2.34
CA PRO A 329 -7.32 9.23 1.79
C PRO A 329 -7.54 9.81 0.39
N ALA A 330 -6.56 10.56 -0.12
CA ALA A 330 -6.51 10.87 -1.55
C ALA A 330 -6.44 9.57 -2.38
N PRO A 331 -6.96 9.55 -3.63
CA PRO A 331 -6.74 8.46 -4.57
C PRO A 331 -5.30 7.96 -4.55
N ILE A 332 -5.10 6.68 -4.22
CA ILE A 332 -3.77 6.10 -4.02
C ILE A 332 -3.55 4.85 -4.88
N LEU A 333 -2.46 4.83 -5.63
CA LEU A 333 -1.92 3.65 -6.30
C LEU A 333 -0.68 3.21 -5.53
N ILE A 334 -0.81 2.23 -4.64
CA ILE A 334 0.27 1.77 -3.78
C ILE A 334 1.03 0.61 -4.43
N SER A 335 2.36 0.71 -4.46
CA SER A 335 3.19 -0.29 -5.13
C SER A 335 4.31 -0.81 -4.23
N ASN A 336 4.38 -2.13 -4.03
CA ASN A 336 5.40 -2.82 -3.24
C ASN A 336 5.87 -4.06 -3.99
N GLY A 337 7.12 -4.46 -3.81
CA GLY A 337 7.68 -5.60 -4.52
C GLY A 337 7.66 -6.92 -3.75
N PHE A 338 7.55 -8.03 -4.47
CA PHE A 338 7.56 -9.39 -3.91
C PHE A 338 8.90 -9.81 -3.30
N THR A 339 9.99 -9.20 -3.74
CA THR A 339 11.37 -9.48 -3.33
C THR A 339 12.00 -8.31 -2.57
N ASP A 340 11.19 -7.31 -2.22
CA ASP A 340 11.55 -6.24 -1.29
C ASP A 340 11.42 -6.73 0.15
N ASP A 341 12.55 -7.12 0.73
CA ASP A 341 12.59 -7.65 2.09
C ASP A 341 12.58 -6.58 3.18
N LEU A 342 12.69 -5.30 2.81
CA LEU A 342 12.61 -4.17 3.73
C LEU A 342 11.16 -3.73 3.90
N PHE A 343 10.48 -3.42 2.79
CA PHE A 343 9.09 -2.96 2.73
C PHE A 343 8.27 -3.88 1.80
N PRO A 344 7.93 -5.09 2.28
CA PRO A 344 7.27 -6.11 1.48
C PRO A 344 5.81 -5.75 1.18
N VAL A 345 5.16 -6.55 0.34
CA VAL A 345 3.75 -6.38 -0.07
C VAL A 345 2.78 -6.31 1.10
N ASP A 346 3.13 -6.88 2.25
CA ASP A 346 2.34 -6.79 3.49
C ASP A 346 1.96 -5.36 3.86
N GLU A 347 2.86 -4.40 3.61
CA GLU A 347 2.67 -2.96 3.88
C GLU A 347 1.50 -2.38 3.08
N ALA A 348 1.43 -2.70 1.78
CA ALA A 348 0.32 -2.27 0.94
C ALA A 348 -0.99 -2.93 1.38
N LEU A 349 -0.96 -4.26 1.60
CA LEU A 349 -2.15 -5.03 1.91
C LEU A 349 -2.80 -4.59 3.22
N ARG A 350 -2.00 -4.42 4.29
CA ARG A 350 -2.53 -3.95 5.59
C ARG A 350 -3.23 -2.59 5.43
N TYR A 351 -2.59 -1.65 4.74
CA TYR A 351 -3.14 -0.31 4.56
C TYR A 351 -4.38 -0.33 3.67
N ALA A 352 -4.36 -1.09 2.57
CA ALA A 352 -5.50 -1.30 1.69
C ALA A 352 -6.69 -1.89 2.44
N ASN A 353 -6.48 -2.94 3.23
CA ASN A 353 -7.52 -3.58 4.04
C ASN A 353 -8.16 -2.59 5.02
N LYS A 354 -7.34 -1.78 5.71
CA LYS A 354 -7.84 -0.75 6.63
C LYS A 354 -8.64 0.32 5.90
N VAL A 355 -8.13 0.83 4.78
CA VAL A 355 -8.81 1.88 4.00
C VAL A 355 -10.14 1.36 3.47
N ARG A 356 -10.19 0.14 2.93
CA ARG A 356 -11.42 -0.50 2.44
C ARG A 356 -12.42 -0.76 3.57
N ASP A 357 -11.96 -1.10 4.78
CA ASP A 357 -12.85 -1.29 5.94
C ASP A 357 -13.50 0.02 6.37
N LEU A 358 -12.72 1.10 6.43
CA LEU A 358 -13.21 2.41 6.85
C LEU A 358 -14.01 3.12 5.73
N TYR A 359 -13.61 2.90 4.49
CA TYR A 359 -14.11 3.60 3.30
C TYR A 359 -14.18 2.66 2.09
N PRO A 360 -15.22 1.81 1.97
CA PRO A 360 -15.35 0.86 0.87
C PRO A 360 -15.35 1.49 -0.54
N GLY A 361 -15.72 2.77 -0.65
CA GLY A 361 -15.70 3.54 -1.90
C GLY A 361 -14.43 4.39 -2.11
N ALA A 362 -13.40 4.23 -1.27
CA ALA A 362 -12.15 4.95 -1.48
C ALA A 362 -11.43 4.42 -2.73
N THR A 363 -10.92 5.35 -3.54
CA THR A 363 -10.12 5.02 -4.71
C THR A 363 -8.74 4.55 -4.29
N LEU A 364 -8.54 3.23 -4.33
CA LEU A 364 -7.29 2.58 -3.96
C LEU A 364 -7.03 1.39 -4.87
N SER A 365 -5.87 1.41 -5.52
CA SER A 365 -5.38 0.34 -6.37
C SER A 365 -3.98 -0.09 -5.97
N GLN A 366 -3.61 -1.32 -6.31
CA GLN A 366 -2.37 -1.94 -5.84
C GLN A 366 -1.57 -2.53 -7.00
N LEU A 367 -0.25 -2.41 -6.92
CA LEU A 367 0.68 -2.77 -7.98
C LEU A 367 1.88 -3.55 -7.42
N HIS A 368 2.00 -4.85 -7.68
CA HIS A 368 3.02 -5.70 -7.05
C HIS A 368 3.85 -6.52 -8.04
N PHE A 369 5.17 -6.27 -8.08
CA PHE A 369 6.10 -6.91 -9.02
C PHE A 369 7.40 -7.39 -8.36
N ASP A 370 8.32 -7.96 -9.13
CA ASP A 370 9.69 -8.26 -8.69
C ASP A 370 10.61 -7.02 -8.75
N PHE A 371 10.40 -6.07 -7.84
CA PHE A 371 11.13 -4.81 -7.79
C PHE A 371 11.30 -4.30 -6.35
N GLY A 372 12.02 -3.21 -6.16
CA GLY A 372 12.20 -2.55 -4.87
C GLY A 372 13.63 -2.58 -4.35
N HIS A 373 13.80 -2.48 -3.03
CA HIS A 373 15.11 -2.65 -2.41
C HIS A 373 15.69 -4.01 -2.79
N GLN A 374 17.01 -4.15 -2.79
CA GLN A 374 17.65 -5.44 -2.98
C GLN A 374 16.98 -6.45 -2.01
N ARG A 375 16.43 -7.57 -2.50
CA ARG A 375 16.75 -8.29 -3.74
C ARG A 375 15.82 -8.03 -4.94
N GLY A 376 15.11 -6.91 -5.01
CA GLY A 376 14.28 -6.56 -6.17
C GLY A 376 15.03 -6.66 -7.50
N ALA A 377 14.48 -7.40 -8.48
CA ALA A 377 15.09 -7.48 -9.82
C ALA A 377 15.10 -6.11 -10.51
N ASN A 378 14.04 -5.31 -10.32
CA ASN A 378 13.92 -3.98 -10.93
C ASN A 378 14.10 -4.03 -12.47
N LYS A 379 13.49 -5.04 -13.10
CA LYS A 379 13.61 -5.28 -14.54
C LYS A 379 13.20 -4.02 -15.32
N PRO A 380 13.93 -3.66 -16.41
CA PRO A 380 13.59 -2.47 -17.20
C PRO A 380 12.12 -2.41 -17.65
N ASP A 381 11.55 -3.54 -18.07
CA ASP A 381 10.15 -3.62 -18.51
C ASP A 381 9.15 -3.43 -17.36
N ASP A 382 9.46 -3.93 -16.16
CA ASP A 382 8.61 -3.76 -14.98
C ASP A 382 8.69 -2.31 -14.46
N VAL A 383 9.87 -1.69 -14.50
CA VAL A 383 10.07 -0.27 -14.14
C VAL A 383 9.38 0.64 -15.15
N ALA A 384 9.48 0.36 -16.46
CA ALA A 384 8.75 1.10 -17.49
C ALA A 384 7.24 1.02 -17.27
N HIS A 385 6.73 -0.17 -16.95
CA HIS A 385 5.31 -0.37 -16.66
C HIS A 385 4.84 0.39 -15.40
N LEU A 386 5.65 0.40 -14.33
CA LEU A 386 5.39 1.22 -13.14
C LEU A 386 5.30 2.72 -13.49
N ARG A 387 6.18 3.21 -14.36
CA ARG A 387 6.18 4.61 -14.80
C ARG A 387 4.92 4.97 -15.56
N ASP A 388 4.50 4.12 -16.49
CA ASP A 388 3.30 4.33 -17.30
C ASP A 388 2.07 4.38 -16.38
N ARG A 389 1.93 3.43 -15.45
CA ARG A 389 0.88 3.43 -14.43
C ARG A 389 0.90 4.66 -13.52
N THR A 390 2.09 5.18 -13.21
CA THR A 390 2.24 6.40 -12.40
C THR A 390 1.72 7.63 -13.14
N ARG A 391 2.06 7.77 -14.43
CA ARG A 391 1.60 8.87 -15.30
C ARG A 391 0.08 8.83 -15.47
N ASP A 392 -0.44 7.67 -15.86
CA ASP A 392 -1.87 7.37 -16.00
C ASP A 392 -2.67 7.78 -14.75
N TRP A 393 -2.17 7.42 -13.56
CA TRP A 393 -2.80 7.76 -12.29
C TRP A 393 -2.83 9.27 -12.04
N PHE A 394 -1.73 9.97 -12.31
CA PHE A 394 -1.67 11.42 -12.13
C PHE A 394 -2.55 12.16 -13.13
N ASP A 395 -2.58 11.75 -14.40
CA ASP A 395 -3.48 12.33 -15.39
C ASP A 395 -4.93 12.14 -14.96
N ARG A 396 -5.30 10.93 -14.50
CA ARG A 396 -6.67 10.66 -14.06
C ARG A 396 -7.12 11.49 -12.86
N TYR A 397 -6.27 11.65 -11.85
CA TYR A 397 -6.69 12.14 -10.53
C TYR A 397 -6.12 13.51 -10.14
N VAL A 398 -4.97 13.93 -10.69
CA VAL A 398 -4.38 15.26 -10.42
C VAL A 398 -4.91 16.29 -11.41
N THR A 399 -4.93 15.97 -12.70
CA THR A 399 -5.47 16.89 -13.72
C THR A 399 -6.98 16.73 -13.89
N GLY A 400 -7.51 15.54 -13.59
CA GLY A 400 -8.93 15.21 -13.72
C GLY A 400 -9.30 14.75 -15.13
N ASP A 401 -8.34 14.25 -15.90
CA ASP A 401 -8.58 13.69 -17.22
C ASP A 401 -9.32 12.35 -17.11
N GLU A 402 -10.63 12.36 -17.33
CA GLU A 402 -11.47 11.16 -17.29
C GLU A 402 -11.15 10.15 -18.41
N SER A 403 -10.39 10.54 -19.43
CA SER A 403 -9.95 9.65 -20.51
C SER A 403 -8.67 8.89 -20.20
N ALA A 404 -7.88 9.34 -19.22
CA ALA A 404 -6.69 8.65 -18.77
C ALA A 404 -7.09 7.31 -18.11
N PRO A 405 -6.47 6.18 -18.49
CA PRO A 405 -6.76 4.91 -17.86
C PRO A 405 -6.34 4.98 -16.38
N ALA A 406 -7.08 4.34 -15.50
CA ALA A 406 -6.63 4.12 -14.12
C ALA A 406 -6.78 2.66 -13.77
N LEU A 407 -5.75 2.09 -13.14
CA LEU A 407 -5.82 0.73 -12.64
C LEU A 407 -6.97 0.64 -11.63
N GLU A 408 -7.81 -0.38 -11.78
CA GLU A 408 -8.80 -0.78 -10.78
C GLU A 408 -8.37 -2.12 -10.16
N GLY A 409 -8.49 -2.22 -8.84
CA GLY A 409 -8.17 -3.44 -8.10
C GLY A 409 -6.68 -3.64 -7.86
N VAL A 410 -6.20 -4.83 -8.18
CA VAL A 410 -4.81 -5.27 -7.96
C VAL A 410 -4.23 -5.79 -9.26
N GLU A 411 -3.05 -5.31 -9.61
CA GLU A 411 -2.25 -5.84 -10.71
C GLU A 411 -0.93 -6.37 -10.17
N VAL A 412 -0.54 -7.55 -10.64
CA VAL A 412 0.69 -8.22 -10.22
C VAL A 412 1.48 -8.70 -11.43
N ARG A 413 2.80 -8.75 -11.28
CA ARG A 413 3.75 -9.31 -12.25
C ARG A 413 4.73 -10.22 -11.52
N THR A 414 4.89 -11.46 -11.97
CA THR A 414 5.63 -12.48 -11.23
C THR A 414 7.13 -12.24 -11.20
N GLN A 415 7.77 -12.66 -10.12
CA GLN A 415 9.19 -12.96 -10.07
C GLN A 415 9.48 -14.10 -11.03
N THR A 416 10.47 -13.92 -11.90
CA THR A 416 10.92 -14.96 -12.82
C THR A 416 12.44 -14.98 -12.89
N CYS A 417 12.99 -16.17 -13.16
CA CYS A 417 14.42 -16.40 -13.22
C CYS A 417 14.80 -17.22 -14.46
N PRO A 418 15.91 -16.89 -15.17
CA PRO A 418 16.86 -15.81 -14.90
C PRO A 418 16.22 -14.41 -15.02
N GLU A 419 16.85 -13.37 -14.45
CA GLU A 419 16.31 -11.99 -14.40
C GLU A 419 15.78 -11.46 -15.74
N ALA A 420 16.39 -11.89 -16.85
CA ALA A 420 15.98 -11.53 -18.22
C ALA A 420 14.66 -12.18 -18.69
N ALA A 421 14.12 -13.15 -17.95
CA ALA A 421 12.84 -13.76 -18.26
C ALA A 421 11.72 -12.73 -18.04
N PRO A 422 10.74 -12.66 -18.96
CA PRO A 422 9.61 -11.75 -18.78
C PRO A 422 8.79 -12.16 -17.55
N SER A 423 8.23 -11.16 -16.87
CA SER A 423 7.29 -11.36 -15.77
C SER A 423 5.91 -11.68 -16.34
N GLU A 424 5.19 -12.64 -15.77
CA GLU A 424 3.80 -12.92 -16.14
C GLU A 424 2.87 -11.96 -15.40
N GLN A 425 1.84 -11.44 -16.06
CA GLN A 425 0.94 -10.44 -15.49
C GLN A 425 -0.43 -11.03 -15.13
N PHE A 426 -0.89 -10.72 -13.92
CA PHE A 426 -2.24 -11.05 -13.45
C PHE A 426 -2.92 -9.77 -12.95
N GLN A 427 -4.24 -9.73 -13.03
CA GLN A 427 -5.04 -8.64 -12.52
C GLN A 427 -6.35 -9.18 -11.96
N ALA A 428 -6.78 -8.64 -10.82
CA ALA A 428 -8.05 -8.99 -10.20
C ALA A 428 -8.65 -7.80 -9.44
N PRO A 429 -9.98 -7.75 -9.22
CA PRO A 429 -10.62 -6.71 -8.41
C PRO A 429 -10.06 -6.61 -6.98
N THR A 430 -9.75 -7.75 -6.36
CA THR A 430 -9.20 -7.84 -5.01
C THR A 430 -7.95 -8.72 -4.97
N PHE A 431 -7.16 -8.60 -3.90
CA PHE A 431 -5.97 -9.45 -3.73
C PHE A 431 -6.36 -10.93 -3.56
N ARG A 432 -7.51 -11.19 -2.90
CA ARG A 432 -8.10 -12.53 -2.73
C ARG A 432 -8.37 -13.21 -4.06
N GLU A 433 -8.89 -12.48 -5.03
CA GLU A 433 -9.27 -13.02 -6.33
C GLU A 433 -8.08 -13.37 -7.24
N LEU A 434 -6.84 -13.01 -6.86
CA LEU A 434 -5.63 -13.45 -7.58
C LEU A 434 -5.33 -14.94 -7.42
N HIS A 435 -5.88 -15.58 -6.39
CA HIS A 435 -5.55 -16.95 -6.02
C HIS A 435 -6.80 -17.80 -5.76
N PRO A 436 -7.45 -18.31 -6.82
CA PRO A 436 -8.64 -19.14 -6.71
C PRO A 436 -8.35 -20.54 -6.17
N GLY A 437 -7.09 -20.98 -6.19
CA GLY A 437 -6.64 -22.28 -5.69
C GLY A 437 -5.66 -22.18 -4.53
N GLU A 438 -5.38 -23.34 -3.91
CA GLU A 438 -4.38 -23.48 -2.85
C GLU A 438 -3.65 -24.82 -2.96
N VAL A 439 -2.34 -24.80 -2.77
CA VAL A 439 -1.51 -26.01 -2.59
C VAL A 439 -1.20 -26.19 -1.10
N ARG A 440 -1.38 -27.40 -0.58
CA ARG A 440 -1.31 -27.68 0.87
C ARG A 440 -0.30 -28.76 1.22
N LEU A 441 0.36 -28.58 2.36
CA LEU A 441 1.20 -29.58 3.02
C LEU A 441 0.78 -29.73 4.48
N GLN A 442 0.31 -30.91 4.85
CA GLN A 442 -0.09 -31.24 6.20
C GLN A 442 0.87 -32.26 6.82
N GLU A 443 1.38 -31.97 8.01
CA GLU A 443 2.32 -32.84 8.74
C GLU A 443 1.94 -32.90 10.22
N ALA A 444 1.56 -34.09 10.69
CA ALA A 444 1.15 -34.28 12.07
C ALA A 444 2.34 -34.33 13.05
N GLY A 445 3.50 -34.82 12.57
CA GLY A 445 4.69 -35.05 13.38
C GLY A 445 5.25 -33.78 14.00
N ALA A 446 5.71 -33.89 15.25
CA ALA A 446 6.39 -32.81 15.95
C ALA A 446 7.83 -32.64 15.45
N LYS A 447 8.26 -31.39 15.25
CA LYS A 447 9.65 -31.00 14.94
C LYS A 447 10.08 -29.87 15.87
N THR A 448 11.36 -29.83 16.20
CA THR A 448 11.91 -28.89 17.18
C THR A 448 12.69 -27.77 16.51
N ILE A 449 12.41 -26.53 16.91
CA ILE A 449 13.19 -25.34 16.61
C ILE A 449 14.04 -25.01 17.84
N LEU A 450 15.36 -24.90 17.66
CA LEU A 450 16.29 -24.41 18.69
C LEU A 450 16.64 -22.94 18.42
N SER A 451 16.85 -22.14 19.47
CA SER A 451 17.12 -20.70 19.34
C SER A 451 18.33 -20.35 18.47
N GLU A 452 19.32 -21.23 18.42
CA GLU A 452 20.56 -21.05 17.66
C GLU A 452 20.51 -21.68 16.27
N ALA A 453 19.43 -22.39 15.93
CA ALA A 453 19.34 -23.13 14.68
C ALA A 453 19.08 -22.20 13.50
N GLY A 454 19.87 -22.39 12.44
CA GLY A 454 19.93 -21.56 11.25
C GLY A 454 21.37 -21.22 10.89
N ASP A 455 21.83 -21.63 9.71
CA ASP A 455 23.17 -21.38 9.20
C ASP A 455 23.27 -19.89 8.80
N PRO A 456 24.05 -19.08 9.53
CA PRO A 456 24.18 -17.65 9.24
C PRO A 456 24.85 -17.40 7.89
N THR A 457 25.59 -18.36 7.34
CA THR A 457 26.17 -18.22 6.00
C THR A 457 25.13 -18.37 4.89
N ILE A 458 24.05 -19.13 5.13
CA ILE A 458 22.90 -19.16 4.22
C ILE A 458 22.17 -17.82 4.32
N SER A 459 21.86 -17.35 5.54
CA SER A 459 21.17 -16.06 5.71
C SER A 459 21.95 -14.93 5.03
N ALA A 460 23.26 -14.85 5.33
CA ALA A 460 24.13 -13.83 4.78
C ALA A 460 24.10 -13.84 3.26
N GLN A 461 24.08 -15.00 2.59
CA GLN A 461 24.03 -15.09 1.12
C GLN A 461 22.81 -14.38 0.49
N PHE A 462 21.68 -14.32 1.19
CA PHE A 462 20.45 -13.67 0.73
C PHE A 462 20.19 -12.33 1.44
N ASP A 463 21.16 -11.86 2.24
CA ASP A 463 21.05 -10.58 2.92
C ASP A 463 21.58 -9.44 2.03
N PRO A 464 20.73 -8.45 1.71
CA PRO A 464 21.07 -7.39 0.78
C PRO A 464 22.03 -6.34 1.34
N VAL A 465 22.16 -6.23 2.67
CA VAL A 465 22.99 -5.21 3.32
C VAL A 465 24.36 -5.77 3.69
N ALA A 466 24.41 -6.97 4.28
CA ALA A 466 25.64 -7.60 4.76
C ALA A 466 26.61 -8.01 3.64
N ASN A 467 26.12 -8.24 2.41
CA ASN A 467 26.94 -8.66 1.28
C ASN A 467 27.50 -7.52 0.43
N GLY A 468 27.18 -6.26 0.75
CA GLY A 468 27.27 -5.19 -0.24
C GLY A 468 26.30 -5.44 -1.40
N ILE A 469 25.90 -4.37 -2.08
CA ILE A 469 24.76 -4.29 -3.01
C ILE A 469 24.81 -5.30 -4.21
N GLN A 470 25.80 -6.21 -4.33
CA GLN A 470 25.99 -7.04 -5.52
C GLN A 470 25.95 -8.58 -5.36
N ALA A 471 26.19 -9.18 -4.19
CA ALA A 471 26.31 -10.66 -4.08
C ALA A 471 25.10 -11.37 -3.43
N GLY A 472 24.20 -10.61 -2.79
CA GLY A 472 22.93 -11.08 -2.24
C GLY A 472 21.77 -10.17 -2.62
N SER A 473 21.87 -9.54 -3.79
CA SER A 473 20.98 -8.50 -4.32
C SER A 473 20.13 -8.96 -5.50
N ASP A 474 20.44 -10.13 -6.06
CA ASP A 474 19.73 -10.73 -7.18
C ASP A 474 18.65 -11.68 -6.63
N PRO A 475 17.37 -11.51 -6.99
CA PRO A 475 16.30 -12.39 -6.51
C PRO A 475 16.45 -13.83 -7.01
N CYS A 476 17.23 -14.04 -8.08
CA CYS A 476 17.53 -15.33 -8.68
C CYS A 476 18.71 -16.07 -8.06
N THR A 477 19.42 -15.46 -7.10
CA THR A 477 20.51 -16.08 -6.35
C THR A 477 20.13 -17.48 -5.85
N THR A 478 21.05 -18.44 -5.94
CA THR A 478 20.83 -19.81 -5.45
C THR A 478 21.96 -20.27 -4.55
N THR A 479 21.68 -21.24 -3.69
CA THR A 479 22.69 -21.92 -2.86
C THR A 479 22.66 -23.42 -3.09
N SER A 480 23.81 -24.08 -3.06
CA SER A 480 23.90 -25.55 -3.11
C SER A 480 23.63 -26.21 -1.75
N LYS A 481 23.47 -25.40 -0.68
CA LYS A 481 23.17 -25.88 0.68
C LYS A 481 21.70 -26.26 0.84
N THR A 482 21.30 -27.36 0.24
CA THR A 482 19.89 -27.80 0.17
C THR A 482 19.46 -28.71 1.32
N ALA A 483 20.40 -29.26 2.10
CA ALA A 483 20.13 -30.16 3.21
C ALA A 483 19.26 -29.54 4.32
N ASP A 484 18.55 -30.40 5.06
CA ASP A 484 17.80 -29.98 6.24
C ASP A 484 18.77 -29.64 7.37
N GLN A 485 18.54 -28.54 8.05
CA GLN A 485 19.43 -28.04 9.09
C GLN A 485 19.06 -28.62 10.45
N GLN A 486 20.07 -28.96 11.27
CA GLN A 486 19.84 -29.49 12.60
C GLN A 486 19.14 -28.45 13.50
N GLY A 487 18.11 -28.87 14.21
CA GLY A 487 17.37 -28.00 15.12
C GLY A 487 16.44 -27.01 14.43
N THR A 488 16.17 -27.18 13.13
CA THR A 488 15.09 -26.47 12.41
C THR A 488 13.91 -27.42 12.17
N ALA A 489 12.71 -26.85 12.04
CA ALA A 489 11.54 -27.59 11.58
C ALA A 489 11.40 -27.40 10.06
N THR A 490 11.88 -28.38 9.29
CA THR A 490 11.88 -28.35 7.82
C THR A 490 10.80 -29.26 7.24
N TYR A 491 10.07 -28.81 6.23
CA TYR A 491 9.00 -29.55 5.56
C TYR A 491 9.16 -29.44 4.05
N ARG A 492 8.83 -30.50 3.32
CA ARG A 492 9.07 -30.61 1.88
C ARG A 492 7.81 -31.10 1.16
N LEU A 493 7.50 -30.45 0.05
CA LEU A 493 6.38 -30.78 -0.81
C LEU A 493 6.89 -30.89 -2.26
N PRO A 494 6.92 -32.09 -2.85
CA PRO A 494 7.23 -32.25 -4.27
C PRO A 494 6.23 -31.50 -5.14
N VAL A 495 6.72 -30.91 -6.24
CA VAL A 495 5.89 -30.19 -7.21
C VAL A 495 5.53 -31.14 -8.35
N GLY A 496 4.23 -31.36 -8.55
CA GLY A 496 3.67 -32.20 -9.62
C GLY A 496 3.75 -31.52 -10.98
N ASP A 497 2.65 -30.96 -11.46
CA ASP A 497 2.52 -30.35 -12.80
C ASP A 497 3.03 -28.90 -12.88
N GLY A 498 3.59 -28.37 -11.79
CA GLY A 498 3.91 -26.95 -11.63
C GLY A 498 2.72 -26.14 -11.13
N PHE A 499 2.99 -24.99 -10.50
CA PHE A 499 1.96 -24.03 -10.09
C PHE A 499 2.58 -22.67 -9.78
N THR A 500 1.76 -21.62 -9.83
CA THR A 500 2.18 -20.24 -9.62
C THR A 500 1.68 -19.75 -8.27
N LEU A 501 2.60 -19.61 -7.30
CA LEU A 501 2.32 -18.93 -6.03
C LEU A 501 1.90 -17.48 -6.34
N LEU A 502 0.73 -17.07 -5.85
CA LEU A 502 0.24 -15.69 -5.89
C LEU A 502 -0.43 -15.35 -4.57
N GLY A 503 0.35 -14.86 -3.60
CA GLY A 503 -0.17 -14.48 -2.29
C GLY A 503 0.78 -14.85 -1.15
N ALA A 504 0.27 -14.80 0.08
CA ALA A 504 1.03 -15.04 1.30
C ALA A 504 1.10 -16.54 1.67
N PRO A 505 2.30 -17.17 1.66
CA PRO A 505 2.47 -18.51 2.22
C PRO A 505 2.07 -18.52 3.70
N THR A 506 1.13 -19.37 4.07
CA THR A 506 0.49 -19.36 5.39
C THR A 506 0.89 -20.59 6.19
N VAL A 507 1.43 -20.36 7.39
CA VAL A 507 1.81 -21.42 8.33
C VAL A 507 0.78 -21.48 9.46
N ILE A 508 0.09 -22.62 9.60
CA ILE A 508 -0.81 -22.87 10.72
C ILE A 508 -0.31 -24.11 11.47
N ALA A 509 0.05 -23.97 12.74
CA ALA A 509 0.61 -25.08 13.52
C ALA A 509 0.32 -24.96 15.02
N ASP A 510 0.39 -26.07 15.74
CA ASP A 510 0.45 -26.05 17.20
C ASP A 510 1.90 -25.76 17.61
N LEU A 511 2.09 -24.73 18.44
CA LEU A 511 3.39 -24.37 19.01
C LEU A 511 3.41 -24.69 20.50
N ASP A 512 4.45 -25.38 20.97
CA ASP A 512 4.77 -25.53 22.40
C ASP A 512 6.09 -24.80 22.67
N VAL A 513 6.01 -23.74 23.48
CA VAL A 513 7.08 -22.77 23.73
C VAL A 513 7.55 -22.90 25.17
N THR A 514 8.84 -23.15 25.38
CA THR A 514 9.38 -23.25 26.75
C THR A 514 9.15 -21.95 27.55
N ALA A 515 8.36 -22.03 28.62
CA ALA A 515 7.89 -20.89 29.42
C ALA A 515 8.99 -19.96 29.98
N ALA A 516 10.18 -20.48 30.30
CA ALA A 516 11.30 -19.68 30.80
C ALA A 516 11.91 -18.74 29.73
N SER A 517 11.66 -19.01 28.45
CA SER A 517 12.23 -18.30 27.30
C SER A 517 11.18 -17.60 26.41
N ALA A 518 9.89 -17.71 26.75
CA ALA A 518 8.75 -17.16 25.98
C ALA A 518 8.83 -15.65 25.68
N ARG A 519 9.65 -14.88 26.41
CA ARG A 519 9.81 -13.44 26.17
C ARG A 519 10.73 -13.10 24.99
N ASN A 520 11.65 -14.01 24.65
CA ASN A 520 12.66 -13.81 23.62
C ASN A 520 12.45 -14.74 22.42
N THR A 521 11.46 -15.63 22.46
CA THR A 521 11.19 -16.60 21.40
C THR A 521 10.90 -15.94 20.08
N GLN A 522 11.37 -16.56 19.01
CA GLN A 522 11.08 -16.14 17.64
C GLN A 522 11.13 -17.33 16.70
N ILE A 523 10.44 -17.19 15.58
CA ILE A 523 10.52 -18.09 14.44
C ILE A 523 10.85 -17.21 13.23
N ALA A 524 11.93 -17.53 12.54
CA ALA A 524 12.13 -17.11 11.18
C ALA A 524 11.66 -18.22 10.24
N ALA A 525 10.99 -17.84 9.16
CA ALA A 525 10.51 -18.76 8.16
C ALA A 525 11.13 -18.42 6.81
N ARG A 526 11.55 -19.44 6.08
CA ARG A 526 12.06 -19.34 4.71
C ARG A 526 11.31 -20.31 3.82
N LEU A 527 10.84 -19.82 2.69
CA LEU A 527 10.27 -20.60 1.60
C LEU A 527 11.31 -20.74 0.51
N TRP A 528 11.63 -21.99 0.18
CA TRP A 528 12.62 -22.34 -0.82
C TRP A 528 11.96 -23.05 -1.99
N ASP A 529 12.41 -22.70 -3.19
CA ASP A 529 12.29 -23.55 -4.38
C ASP A 529 13.56 -24.38 -4.52
N VAL A 530 13.45 -25.71 -4.38
CA VAL A 530 14.59 -26.64 -4.45
C VAL A 530 14.58 -27.34 -5.80
N ALA A 531 15.65 -27.14 -6.56
CA ALA A 531 15.84 -27.73 -7.87
C ALA A 531 15.96 -29.27 -7.80
N PRO A 532 15.70 -29.99 -8.92
CA PRO A 532 15.74 -31.44 -8.96
C PRO A 532 17.08 -32.00 -8.47
N ASN A 533 17.01 -33.18 -7.85
CA ASN A 533 18.15 -33.84 -7.21
C ASN A 533 18.82 -33.02 -6.09
N SER A 534 18.12 -32.00 -5.55
CA SER A 534 18.65 -31.11 -4.52
C SER A 534 19.95 -30.39 -4.92
N SER A 535 20.09 -30.09 -6.22
CA SER A 535 21.28 -29.49 -6.81
C SER A 535 21.50 -28.03 -6.36
N SER A 536 20.42 -27.28 -6.16
CA SER A 536 20.41 -25.93 -5.60
C SER A 536 19.05 -25.59 -5.00
N GLN A 537 18.96 -24.48 -4.27
CA GLN A 537 17.70 -23.89 -3.84
C GLN A 537 17.73 -22.35 -3.94
N ARG A 538 16.56 -21.75 -4.17
CA ARG A 538 16.32 -20.30 -4.27
C ARG A 538 15.37 -19.83 -3.18
N LEU A 539 15.67 -18.69 -2.57
CA LEU A 539 14.79 -18.07 -1.58
C LEU A 539 13.64 -17.35 -2.29
N ILE A 540 12.42 -17.82 -2.06
CA ILE A 540 11.20 -17.27 -2.66
C ILE A 540 10.59 -16.24 -1.71
N ALA A 541 10.29 -16.64 -0.48
CA ALA A 541 9.71 -15.76 0.52
C ALA A 541 10.36 -15.99 1.88
N ARG A 542 10.26 -14.99 2.76
CA ARG A 542 10.65 -15.10 4.17
C ARG A 542 9.66 -14.39 5.07
N GLY A 543 9.74 -14.65 6.37
CA GLY A 543 8.93 -13.99 7.38
C GLY A 543 9.52 -14.14 8.78
N LEU A 544 9.18 -13.19 9.65
CA LEU A 544 9.58 -13.19 11.06
C LEU A 544 8.32 -13.20 11.93
N TYR A 545 8.29 -14.12 12.89
CA TYR A 545 7.17 -14.29 13.80
C TYR A 545 7.65 -14.34 15.24
N ARG A 546 6.97 -13.61 16.13
CA ARG A 546 7.21 -13.67 17.57
C ARG A 546 6.01 -14.33 18.26
N PRO A 547 6.14 -15.62 18.67
CA PRO A 547 5.12 -16.28 19.47
C PRO A 547 4.86 -15.54 20.78
N ASP A 548 3.60 -15.49 21.21
CA ASP A 548 3.16 -14.97 22.51
C ASP A 548 2.85 -16.07 23.53
N GLY A 549 3.01 -17.34 23.16
CA GLY A 549 2.79 -18.50 24.00
C GLY A 549 2.39 -19.73 23.18
N ASP A 550 1.81 -20.71 23.89
CA ASP A 550 1.51 -22.05 23.35
C ASP A 550 0.17 -22.11 22.62
N GLY A 551 0.01 -23.15 21.81
CA GLY A 551 -1.24 -23.55 21.16
C GLY A 551 -1.24 -23.33 19.65
N ARG A 552 -2.42 -23.45 19.05
CA ARG A 552 -2.62 -23.22 17.62
C ARG A 552 -2.28 -21.77 17.27
N ARG A 553 -1.40 -21.57 16.29
CA ARG A 553 -0.99 -20.25 15.78
C ARG A 553 -1.07 -20.22 14.27
N VAL A 554 -1.20 -19.01 13.75
CA VAL A 554 -1.06 -18.68 12.33
C VAL A 554 -0.10 -17.51 12.18
N PHE A 555 0.74 -17.58 11.16
CA PHE A 555 1.55 -16.46 10.68
C PHE A 555 1.85 -16.69 9.20
N GLN A 556 2.28 -15.63 8.52
CA GLN A 556 2.54 -15.66 7.09
C GLN A 556 3.99 -15.28 6.79
N LEU A 557 4.49 -15.78 5.66
CA LEU A 557 5.65 -15.22 4.99
C LEU A 557 5.17 -14.10 4.07
N HIS A 558 6.08 -13.20 3.71
CA HIS A 558 5.77 -12.10 2.79
C HIS A 558 5.12 -12.62 1.50
N PRO A 559 4.06 -11.97 1.00
CA PRO A 559 3.43 -12.35 -0.25
C PRO A 559 4.43 -12.38 -1.40
N ASN A 560 4.26 -13.33 -2.30
CA ASN A 560 5.11 -13.46 -3.48
C ASN A 560 4.30 -13.85 -4.72
N GLY A 561 4.90 -13.68 -5.89
CA GLY A 561 4.41 -14.12 -7.19
C GLY A 561 5.50 -14.94 -7.89
N TYR A 562 5.45 -16.27 -7.87
CA TYR A 562 6.55 -17.11 -8.38
C TYR A 562 6.04 -18.48 -8.86
N GLU A 563 6.53 -18.92 -10.02
CA GLU A 563 6.21 -20.24 -10.57
C GLU A 563 7.15 -21.32 -10.00
N PHE A 564 6.57 -22.33 -9.33
CA PHE A 564 7.28 -23.54 -8.97
C PHE A 564 7.20 -24.55 -10.11
N GLU A 565 8.35 -24.91 -10.68
CA GLU A 565 8.43 -25.81 -11.83
C GLU A 565 8.15 -27.28 -11.46
N SER A 566 7.60 -28.03 -12.43
CA SER A 566 7.41 -29.48 -12.30
C SER A 566 8.72 -30.19 -11.92
N GLY A 567 8.64 -31.10 -10.96
CA GLY A 567 9.81 -31.87 -10.48
C GLY A 567 10.70 -31.13 -9.48
N HIS A 568 10.44 -29.86 -9.19
CA HIS A 568 11.04 -29.16 -8.05
C HIS A 568 10.42 -29.62 -6.73
N THR A 569 10.91 -29.06 -5.63
CA THR A 569 10.35 -29.27 -4.29
C THR A 569 10.23 -27.95 -3.56
N VAL A 570 9.02 -27.64 -3.11
CA VAL A 570 8.81 -26.56 -2.14
C VAL A 570 9.37 -27.00 -0.80
N LYS A 571 10.22 -26.18 -0.19
CA LYS A 571 10.75 -26.43 1.16
C LYS A 571 10.42 -25.25 2.08
N LEU A 572 9.59 -25.51 3.09
CA LEU A 572 9.38 -24.61 4.23
C LEU A 572 10.42 -24.92 5.30
N GLU A 573 11.19 -23.93 5.71
CA GLU A 573 12.17 -24.04 6.77
C GLU A 573 11.84 -23.05 7.89
N LEU A 574 11.51 -23.56 9.08
CA LEU A 574 11.27 -22.77 10.30
C LEU A 574 12.48 -22.89 11.24
N LEU A 575 13.06 -21.77 11.63
CA LEU A 575 14.35 -21.69 12.31
C LEU A 575 14.38 -20.62 13.41
N GLY A 576 15.31 -20.74 14.36
CA GLY A 576 15.42 -19.82 15.51
C GLY A 576 16.29 -18.59 15.25
N ASN A 577 17.24 -18.69 14.33
CA ASN A 577 18.23 -17.65 14.04
C ASN A 577 18.42 -17.39 12.54
N ASP A 578 17.96 -16.23 12.05
CA ASP A 578 18.09 -15.80 10.66
C ASP A 578 19.09 -14.64 10.48
N SER A 579 20.01 -14.45 11.42
CA SER A 579 21.03 -13.38 11.34
C SER A 579 21.94 -13.59 10.11
N PRO A 580 22.28 -12.54 9.35
CA PRO A 580 22.13 -11.12 9.69
C PRO A 580 20.80 -10.46 9.33
N TYR A 581 19.86 -11.16 8.65
CA TYR A 581 18.56 -10.56 8.33
C TYR A 581 17.72 -10.30 9.59
N GLY A 582 17.36 -11.36 10.31
CA GLY A 582 16.63 -11.28 11.56
C GLY A 582 17.58 -11.30 12.74
N ARG A 583 17.43 -10.37 13.69
CA ARG A 583 18.29 -10.34 14.87
C ARG A 583 18.21 -11.66 15.62
N LYS A 584 19.37 -12.16 16.04
CA LYS A 584 19.46 -13.30 16.96
C LYS A 584 18.90 -12.94 18.34
N SER A 585 18.10 -13.83 18.93
CA SER A 585 17.56 -13.64 20.28
C SER A 585 18.64 -13.67 21.37
N ASN A 586 18.48 -12.82 22.38
CA ASN A 586 19.32 -12.85 23.58
C ASN A 586 19.01 -14.06 24.49
N PRO A 587 19.98 -14.54 25.30
CA PRO A 587 19.75 -15.57 26.32
C PRO A 587 18.62 -15.23 27.31
N PRO A 588 18.02 -16.24 27.97
CA PRO A 588 18.30 -17.68 27.85
C PRO A 588 17.81 -18.27 26.51
N PRO A 589 18.40 -19.38 26.04
CA PRO A 589 17.97 -20.03 24.81
C PRO A 589 16.53 -20.54 24.92
N PHE A 590 15.87 -20.64 23.77
CA PHE A 590 14.51 -21.17 23.65
C PHE A 590 14.46 -22.44 22.83
N THR A 591 13.37 -23.18 23.03
CA THR A 591 12.96 -24.31 22.21
C THR A 591 11.48 -24.11 21.85
N ILE A 592 11.12 -24.42 20.60
CA ILE A 592 9.74 -24.45 20.15
C ILE A 592 9.49 -25.81 19.51
N GLU A 593 8.52 -26.56 20.00
CA GLU A 593 8.00 -27.73 19.28
C GLU A 593 6.86 -27.29 18.35
N VAL A 594 6.97 -27.65 17.08
CA VAL A 594 5.97 -27.38 16.04
C VAL A 594 5.32 -28.70 15.68
N SER A 595 4.00 -28.80 15.81
CA SER A 595 3.25 -30.00 15.44
C SER A 595 1.95 -29.65 14.69
N LYS A 596 1.35 -30.65 14.04
CA LYS A 596 0.10 -30.49 13.25
C LYS A 596 0.18 -29.34 12.25
N LEU A 597 1.29 -29.24 11.53
CA LEU A 597 1.47 -28.25 10.49
C LEU A 597 0.36 -28.40 9.44
N ASP A 598 -0.23 -27.27 9.08
CA ASP A 598 -1.05 -27.06 7.89
C ASP A 598 -0.44 -25.85 7.18
N PHE A 599 0.41 -26.13 6.20
CA PHE A 599 1.10 -25.13 5.39
C PHE A 599 0.38 -24.95 4.06
N ARG A 600 0.09 -23.71 3.71
CA ARG A 600 -0.79 -23.35 2.60
C ARG A 600 -0.13 -22.34 1.68
N LEU A 601 -0.21 -22.60 0.38
CA LEU A 601 0.31 -21.76 -0.69
C LEU A 601 -0.88 -21.31 -1.55
N PRO A 602 -1.27 -20.04 -1.52
CA PRO A 602 -2.27 -19.52 -2.45
C PRO A 602 -1.72 -19.52 -3.89
N VAL A 603 -2.47 -20.03 -4.85
CA VAL A 603 -1.99 -20.19 -6.23
C VAL A 603 -2.96 -19.62 -7.27
N ALA A 604 -2.40 -19.19 -8.40
CA ALA A 604 -3.13 -18.61 -9.52
C ALA A 604 -4.07 -19.60 -10.21
N GLU A 605 -3.71 -20.89 -10.16
CA GLU A 605 -4.43 -21.94 -10.86
C GLU A 605 -5.78 -22.26 -10.20
N GLU A 606 -6.79 -22.48 -11.03
CA GLU A 606 -8.10 -22.97 -10.59
C GLU A 606 -7.99 -24.40 -10.04
N PRO A 607 -8.80 -24.77 -9.02
CA PRO A 607 -8.84 -26.13 -8.51
C PRO A 607 -9.16 -27.16 -9.60
N ALA A 608 -8.27 -28.13 -9.77
CA ALA A 608 -8.37 -29.17 -10.78
C ALA A 608 -7.94 -30.54 -10.21
N ALA A 609 -8.10 -31.60 -10.99
CA ALA A 609 -7.55 -32.89 -10.60
C ALA A 609 -6.01 -32.80 -10.57
N GLY A 610 -5.41 -32.83 -9.38
CA GLY A 610 -3.97 -32.62 -9.22
C GLY A 610 -3.60 -32.18 -7.80
N GLN A 611 -2.59 -31.32 -7.69
CA GLN A 611 -2.06 -30.80 -6.41
C GLN A 611 -2.75 -29.50 -5.95
N VAL A 612 -3.53 -28.86 -6.82
CA VAL A 612 -4.25 -27.60 -6.54
C VAL A 612 -5.64 -27.92 -6.03
N ASP A 613 -5.88 -27.56 -4.76
CA ASP A 613 -7.16 -27.73 -4.09
C ASP A 613 -7.97 -26.42 -4.08
N PRO A 614 -9.29 -26.48 -3.85
CA PRO A 614 -10.04 -25.30 -3.44
C PRO A 614 -9.49 -24.71 -2.13
N PRO A 615 -9.47 -23.37 -1.98
CA PRO A 615 -8.99 -22.72 -0.77
C PRO A 615 -9.71 -23.24 0.47
N ALA A 616 -8.94 -23.67 1.48
CA ALA A 616 -9.53 -24.10 2.74
C ALA A 616 -10.14 -22.93 3.52
N ALA A 617 -11.01 -23.26 4.48
CA ALA A 617 -11.51 -22.29 5.45
C ALA A 617 -10.34 -21.59 6.17
N LEU A 618 -10.43 -20.27 6.31
CA LEU A 618 -9.42 -19.45 6.96
C LEU A 618 -9.30 -19.80 8.45
N PHE A 619 -8.08 -19.80 8.97
CA PHE A 619 -7.87 -19.85 10.41
C PHE A 619 -7.90 -18.42 10.96
N VAL A 620 -8.98 -18.05 11.65
CA VAL A 620 -9.14 -16.71 12.22
C VAL A 620 -8.80 -16.77 13.72
N PRO A 621 -7.71 -16.13 14.18
CA PRO A 621 -7.41 -16.02 15.60
C PRO A 621 -8.58 -15.42 16.39
N LYS A 622 -8.75 -15.87 17.64
CA LYS A 622 -9.83 -15.36 18.49
C LYS A 622 -9.74 -13.85 18.66
N GLY A 623 -10.81 -13.15 18.29
CA GLY A 623 -10.90 -11.69 18.41
C GLY A 623 -10.40 -10.93 17.19
N ALA A 624 -9.72 -11.59 16.25
CA ALA A 624 -9.31 -10.97 15.00
C ALA A 624 -10.53 -10.68 14.10
N ARG A 625 -10.42 -9.61 13.32
CA ARG A 625 -11.43 -9.20 12.35
C ARG A 625 -10.93 -9.51 10.94
N LEU A 626 -11.78 -10.10 10.12
CA LEU A 626 -11.47 -10.33 8.70
C LEU A 626 -11.35 -8.99 7.96
N ALA A 627 -10.41 -8.92 7.02
CA ALA A 627 -10.35 -7.86 6.03
C ALA A 627 -11.61 -7.88 5.13
N PRO A 628 -12.08 -6.74 4.60
CA PRO A 628 -13.34 -6.65 3.84
C PRO A 628 -13.47 -7.70 2.73
N ASP A 629 -12.42 -7.90 1.95
CA ASP A 629 -12.39 -8.81 0.79
C ASP A 629 -12.48 -10.30 1.19
N TYR A 630 -12.34 -10.61 2.48
CA TYR A 630 -12.41 -11.96 3.04
C TYR A 630 -13.61 -12.18 3.95
N ARG A 631 -14.42 -11.14 4.17
CA ARG A 631 -15.70 -11.31 4.87
C ARG A 631 -16.64 -12.03 3.93
N GLU A 632 -17.46 -12.91 4.49
CA GLU A 632 -18.74 -13.16 3.84
C GLU A 632 -19.39 -11.79 3.60
N PRO A 633 -19.96 -11.53 2.40
CA PRO A 633 -20.66 -10.27 2.17
C PRO A 633 -21.59 -10.04 3.34
N GLU A 634 -21.36 -8.98 4.13
CA GLU A 634 -22.08 -8.85 5.39
C GLU A 634 -23.57 -8.96 5.09
N PRO A 635 -24.30 -9.88 5.76
CA PRO A 635 -25.74 -9.79 5.74
C PRO A 635 -26.06 -8.40 6.28
N PRO A 636 -26.78 -7.57 5.51
CA PRO A 636 -26.99 -6.21 5.91
C PRO A 636 -27.65 -6.17 7.30
N PRO A 637 -27.32 -5.16 8.13
CA PRO A 637 -27.85 -5.06 9.48
C PRO A 637 -29.38 -5.13 9.46
N THR A 638 -29.94 -5.90 10.40
CA THR A 638 -31.38 -6.05 10.61
C THR A 638 -32.01 -4.68 10.85
N GLY A 639 -32.61 -4.14 9.79
CA GLY A 639 -33.26 -2.81 9.75
C GLY A 639 -33.56 -2.31 8.32
N GLN A 640 -33.46 -3.15 7.28
CA GLN A 640 -33.27 -2.70 5.89
C GLN A 640 -34.44 -2.04 5.17
N CYS A 641 -35.65 -1.98 5.73
CA CYS A 641 -36.75 -1.22 5.13
C CYS A 641 -37.15 0.05 5.89
N GLU A 642 -36.52 0.31 7.04
CA GLU A 642 -36.66 1.59 7.72
C GLU A 642 -35.55 2.55 7.25
N GLY A 643 -35.94 3.63 6.56
CA GLY A 643 -35.04 4.72 6.17
C GLY A 643 -34.46 4.67 4.75
N ARG A 644 -34.79 3.66 3.92
CA ARG A 644 -34.52 3.68 2.47
C ARG A 644 -35.71 4.27 1.70
N GLN A 645 -35.46 5.04 0.64
CA GLN A 645 -36.52 5.42 -0.31
C GLN A 645 -36.96 4.18 -1.09
N ALA A 646 -38.09 3.61 -0.70
CA ALA A 646 -38.72 2.50 -1.42
C ALA A 646 -39.25 2.99 -2.78
N THR A 647 -39.04 2.19 -3.83
CA THR A 647 -39.64 2.45 -5.15
C THR A 647 -41.13 2.13 -5.13
N ILE A 648 -41.53 1.13 -4.33
CA ILE A 648 -42.92 0.67 -4.20
C ILE A 648 -43.24 0.42 -2.73
N VAL A 649 -44.37 0.95 -2.25
CA VAL A 649 -44.79 0.86 -0.84
C VAL A 649 -46.24 0.41 -0.75
N GLY A 650 -46.48 -0.70 -0.05
CA GLY A 650 -47.79 -1.24 0.29
C GLY A 650 -48.42 -0.57 1.53
N THR A 651 -49.50 -1.17 2.00
CA THR A 651 -50.34 -0.71 3.11
C THR A 651 -50.34 -1.73 4.26
N ALA A 652 -51.35 -1.71 5.13
CA ALA A 652 -51.49 -2.68 6.22
C ALA A 652 -52.56 -3.76 5.90
N ALA A 653 -52.98 -3.84 4.64
CA ALA A 653 -53.97 -4.77 4.13
C ALA A 653 -53.29 -5.70 3.12
N GLY A 654 -53.77 -6.94 2.97
CA GLY A 654 -53.22 -7.86 1.98
C GLY A 654 -53.44 -7.36 0.54
N GLU A 655 -52.36 -7.24 -0.21
CA GLU A 655 -52.28 -6.63 -1.53
C GLU A 655 -51.58 -7.54 -2.56
N GLN A 656 -51.79 -7.25 -3.84
CA GLN A 656 -50.93 -7.76 -4.91
C GLN A 656 -50.01 -6.64 -5.37
N ILE A 657 -48.71 -6.80 -5.17
CA ILE A 657 -47.71 -5.75 -5.39
C ILE A 657 -46.79 -6.17 -6.55
N PRO A 658 -47.00 -5.61 -7.77
CA PRO A 658 -46.12 -5.86 -8.91
C PRO A 658 -44.94 -4.88 -8.95
N GLY A 659 -43.71 -5.41 -8.98
CA GLY A 659 -42.45 -4.70 -9.27
C GLY A 659 -42.25 -4.44 -10.76
N THR A 660 -41.05 -4.06 -11.16
CA THR A 660 -40.66 -3.69 -12.53
C THR A 660 -39.59 -4.64 -13.08
N GLU A 661 -39.17 -4.46 -14.34
CA GLU A 661 -38.06 -5.27 -14.91
C GLU A 661 -36.67 -4.71 -14.54
N GLY A 662 -36.61 -3.72 -13.64
CA GLY A 662 -35.36 -3.16 -13.14
C GLY A 662 -35.33 -3.19 -11.61
N ARG A 663 -34.16 -2.91 -11.04
CA ARG A 663 -33.94 -2.98 -9.59
C ARG A 663 -34.96 -2.16 -8.79
N ASP A 664 -35.70 -2.85 -7.93
CA ASP A 664 -36.72 -2.32 -7.04
C ASP A 664 -36.35 -2.39 -5.55
N VAL A 665 -36.99 -1.52 -4.77
CA VAL A 665 -37.03 -1.61 -3.31
C VAL A 665 -38.50 -1.60 -2.90
N ILE A 666 -39.02 -2.77 -2.54
CA ILE A 666 -40.44 -3.01 -2.25
C ILE A 666 -40.63 -3.18 -0.74
N VAL A 667 -41.57 -2.42 -0.16
CA VAL A 667 -41.96 -2.56 1.25
C VAL A 667 -43.47 -2.79 1.32
N ALA A 668 -43.89 -4.04 1.51
CA ALA A 668 -45.29 -4.43 1.57
C ALA A 668 -45.95 -4.05 2.91
N ARG A 669 -45.18 -4.11 4.00
CA ARG A 669 -45.48 -3.68 5.39
C ARG A 669 -46.29 -4.69 6.19
N GLY A 670 -47.56 -4.90 5.91
CA GLY A 670 -48.29 -5.94 6.61
C GLY A 670 -49.66 -6.19 6.01
N GLY A 671 -50.26 -7.31 6.38
CA GLY A 671 -51.30 -7.90 5.55
C GLY A 671 -50.78 -9.24 5.03
N ASP A 672 -51.63 -10.05 4.42
CA ASP A 672 -51.16 -11.25 3.73
C ASP A 672 -50.90 -10.82 2.27
N ASP A 673 -49.65 -10.46 1.94
CA ASP A 673 -49.29 -9.82 0.69
C ASP A 673 -48.76 -10.80 -0.36
N VAL A 674 -48.96 -10.46 -1.65
CA VAL A 674 -48.36 -11.19 -2.78
C VAL A 674 -47.49 -10.24 -3.58
N VAL A 675 -46.17 -10.37 -3.43
CA VAL A 675 -45.17 -9.54 -4.12
C VAL A 675 -44.57 -10.28 -5.31
N ARG A 676 -44.46 -9.60 -6.45
CA ARG A 676 -43.74 -10.11 -7.65
C ARG A 676 -42.77 -9.04 -8.12
N ALA A 677 -41.49 -9.17 -7.78
CA ALA A 677 -40.48 -8.16 -8.06
C ALA A 677 -40.11 -8.11 -9.57
N ARG A 678 -40.07 -9.28 -10.22
CA ARG A 678 -39.88 -9.52 -11.67
C ARG A 678 -38.41 -9.59 -12.07
N GLY A 679 -37.80 -8.49 -12.50
CA GLY A 679 -36.46 -8.52 -13.08
C GLY A 679 -35.58 -7.45 -12.46
N GLY A 680 -34.28 -7.72 -12.34
CA GLY A 680 -33.33 -6.85 -11.65
C GLY A 680 -32.91 -7.42 -10.31
N ASN A 681 -31.95 -6.78 -9.64
CA ASN A 681 -31.48 -7.21 -8.33
C ASN A 681 -32.29 -6.49 -7.25
N ASP A 682 -33.36 -7.12 -6.78
CA ASP A 682 -34.39 -6.47 -5.97
C ASP A 682 -34.17 -6.59 -4.47
N LEU A 683 -34.79 -5.69 -3.71
CA LEU A 683 -34.93 -5.81 -2.26
C LEU A 683 -36.41 -5.78 -1.89
N VAL A 684 -36.93 -6.87 -1.33
CA VAL A 684 -38.31 -6.99 -0.88
C VAL A 684 -38.37 -7.22 0.62
N CYS A 685 -39.13 -6.36 1.32
CA CYS A 685 -39.60 -6.60 2.68
C CYS A 685 -41.10 -6.87 2.64
N ALA A 686 -41.48 -8.12 2.94
CA ALA A 686 -42.86 -8.57 2.97
C ALA A 686 -43.58 -7.98 4.19
N GLY A 687 -43.02 -8.18 5.38
CA GLY A 687 -43.40 -7.42 6.57
C GLY A 687 -44.06 -8.31 7.61
N GLY A 688 -45.34 -8.11 7.89
CA GLY A 688 -46.02 -8.86 8.94
C GLY A 688 -47.26 -9.57 8.43
N ARG A 689 -47.46 -10.79 8.94
CA ARG A 689 -48.42 -11.83 8.54
C ARG A 689 -47.88 -12.68 7.39
N ASP A 690 -48.73 -13.49 6.78
CA ASP A 690 -48.31 -14.60 5.92
C ASP A 690 -48.18 -14.09 4.49
N ASP A 691 -46.95 -13.87 4.03
CA ASP A 691 -46.68 -13.25 2.73
C ASP A 691 -46.22 -14.26 1.66
N THR A 692 -46.42 -13.94 0.39
CA THR A 692 -45.85 -14.67 -0.75
C THR A 692 -45.01 -13.74 -1.61
N VAL A 693 -43.70 -13.97 -1.67
CA VAL A 693 -42.76 -13.14 -2.42
C VAL A 693 -42.08 -13.93 -3.52
N ARG A 694 -42.06 -13.36 -4.73
CA ARG A 694 -41.29 -13.87 -5.88
C ARG A 694 -40.31 -12.79 -6.33
N GLY A 695 -39.00 -13.08 -6.25
CA GLY A 695 -37.92 -12.22 -6.74
C GLY A 695 -37.97 -12.14 -8.26
N GLY A 696 -37.65 -13.24 -8.94
CA GLY A 696 -37.78 -13.37 -10.38
C GLY A 696 -36.43 -13.61 -11.03
N THR A 697 -35.89 -12.67 -11.81
CA THR A 697 -34.56 -12.79 -12.40
C THR A 697 -33.63 -11.69 -11.90
N GLY A 698 -32.41 -12.04 -11.50
CA GLY A 698 -31.44 -11.13 -10.88
C GLY A 698 -31.07 -11.64 -9.49
N ASP A 699 -30.10 -10.99 -8.84
CA ASP A 699 -29.67 -11.39 -7.50
C ASP A 699 -30.54 -10.68 -6.46
N ASP A 700 -31.59 -11.36 -6.00
CA ASP A 700 -32.64 -10.78 -5.17
C ASP A 700 -32.40 -10.94 -3.67
N ARG A 701 -32.98 -10.02 -2.90
CA ARG A 701 -32.98 -10.05 -1.43
C ARG A 701 -34.41 -10.03 -0.90
N LEU A 702 -34.87 -11.18 -0.40
CA LEU A 702 -36.25 -11.36 0.05
C LEU A 702 -36.30 -11.57 1.58
N LEU A 703 -37.08 -10.73 2.27
CA LEU A 703 -37.23 -10.74 3.72
C LEU A 703 -38.72 -10.91 4.08
N GLY A 704 -39.09 -12.05 4.68
CA GLY A 704 -40.45 -12.35 5.13
C GLY A 704 -40.83 -11.58 6.40
N ALA A 705 -39.94 -11.62 7.39
CA ALA A 705 -40.05 -10.98 8.70
C ALA A 705 -40.93 -11.72 9.71
N THR A 706 -42.25 -11.48 9.82
CA THR A 706 -43.07 -12.23 10.79
C THR A 706 -44.29 -12.84 10.13
N GLY A 707 -44.50 -14.14 10.25
CA GLY A 707 -45.62 -14.83 9.61
C GLY A 707 -45.21 -16.22 9.16
N ALA A 708 -46.11 -16.91 8.46
CA ALA A 708 -45.75 -18.08 7.67
C ALA A 708 -45.51 -17.64 6.22
N ASP A 709 -44.26 -17.32 5.88
CA ASP A 709 -43.93 -16.67 4.62
C ASP A 709 -43.52 -17.68 3.53
N GLU A 710 -43.93 -17.45 2.28
CA GLU A 710 -43.46 -18.17 1.11
C GLU A 710 -42.52 -17.28 0.27
N LEU A 711 -41.22 -17.56 0.29
CA LEU A 711 -40.20 -16.80 -0.43
C LEU A 711 -39.62 -17.61 -1.58
N TYR A 712 -39.66 -17.07 -2.80
CA TYR A 712 -39.12 -17.67 -4.02
C TYR A 712 -38.12 -16.71 -4.66
N GLY A 713 -36.82 -17.07 -4.68
CA GLY A 713 -35.75 -16.26 -5.27
C GLY A 713 -35.92 -16.15 -6.78
N GLY A 714 -35.74 -17.27 -7.49
CA GLY A 714 -35.98 -17.34 -8.92
C GLY A 714 -34.69 -17.72 -9.66
N ALA A 715 -34.17 -16.83 -10.49
CA ALA A 715 -32.92 -17.05 -11.21
C ALA A 715 -31.91 -15.96 -10.88
N GLY A 716 -30.74 -16.33 -10.39
CA GLY A 716 -29.72 -15.42 -9.87
C GLY A 716 -29.19 -15.94 -8.54
N ASP A 717 -28.19 -15.28 -7.98
CA ASP A 717 -27.64 -15.66 -6.67
C ASP A 717 -28.44 -14.97 -5.56
N ASP A 718 -29.52 -15.63 -5.10
CA ASP A 718 -30.51 -14.99 -4.25
C ASP A 718 -30.18 -15.07 -2.75
N THR A 719 -30.75 -14.16 -1.96
CA THR A 719 -30.73 -14.21 -0.49
C THR A 719 -32.14 -14.14 0.09
N LEU A 720 -32.58 -15.22 0.70
CA LEU A 720 -33.92 -15.37 1.29
C LEU A 720 -33.82 -15.50 2.81
N LYS A 721 -34.66 -14.76 3.52
CA LYS A 721 -34.81 -14.87 4.98
C LYS A 721 -36.28 -14.93 5.37
N GLY A 722 -36.71 -16.04 5.94
CA GLY A 722 -38.06 -16.26 6.44
C GLY A 722 -38.38 -15.30 7.57
N GLY A 723 -37.71 -15.44 8.71
CA GLY A 723 -37.87 -14.53 9.84
C GLY A 723 -38.41 -15.26 11.05
N SER A 724 -39.64 -14.99 11.47
CA SER A 724 -40.29 -15.70 12.56
C SER A 724 -41.63 -16.26 12.15
N GLY A 725 -41.88 -17.52 12.50
CA GLY A 725 -43.03 -18.30 12.05
C GLY A 725 -42.55 -19.43 11.14
N PRO A 726 -43.45 -20.34 10.70
CA PRO A 726 -43.06 -21.46 9.86
C PRO A 726 -42.98 -21.06 8.38
N ASP A 727 -41.76 -20.89 7.87
CA ASP A 727 -41.52 -20.31 6.55
C ASP A 727 -41.21 -21.35 5.47
N THR A 728 -41.53 -21.05 4.22
CA THR A 728 -41.16 -21.83 3.04
C THR A 728 -40.23 -21.02 2.14
N LEU A 729 -38.99 -21.47 1.99
CA LEU A 729 -37.98 -20.79 1.17
C LEU A 729 -37.59 -21.65 -0.03
N ARG A 730 -37.54 -21.06 -1.22
CA ARG A 730 -37.11 -21.69 -2.47
C ARG A 730 -36.13 -20.77 -3.18
N GLY A 731 -34.86 -21.14 -3.24
CA GLY A 731 -33.81 -20.34 -3.87
C GLY A 731 -34.06 -20.21 -5.37
N GLY A 732 -34.13 -21.34 -6.07
CA GLY A 732 -34.30 -21.37 -7.51
C GLY A 732 -33.01 -21.80 -8.18
N SER A 733 -32.63 -21.16 -9.29
CA SER A 733 -31.39 -21.45 -10.00
C SER A 733 -30.35 -20.38 -9.69
N GLY A 734 -29.14 -20.79 -9.30
CA GLY A 734 -28.09 -19.87 -8.87
C GLY A 734 -27.46 -20.39 -7.57
N SER A 735 -26.50 -19.68 -7.02
CA SER A 735 -25.89 -20.01 -5.72
C SER A 735 -26.61 -19.25 -4.62
N ASP A 736 -27.64 -19.87 -4.05
CA ASP A 736 -28.58 -19.18 -3.18
C ASP A 736 -28.18 -19.24 -1.70
N ARG A 737 -28.60 -18.24 -0.92
CA ARG A 737 -28.49 -18.22 0.54
C ARG A 737 -29.87 -18.18 1.18
N LEU A 738 -30.25 -19.24 1.89
CA LEU A 738 -31.55 -19.37 2.52
C LEU A 738 -31.40 -19.46 4.03
N ARG A 739 -32.14 -18.63 4.76
CA ARG A 739 -32.22 -18.69 6.23
C ARG A 739 -33.67 -18.73 6.70
N GLY A 740 -34.09 -19.84 7.29
CA GLY A 740 -35.45 -20.01 7.85
C GLY A 740 -35.69 -19.01 8.98
N GLY A 741 -34.93 -19.14 10.07
CA GLY A 741 -35.03 -18.22 11.21
C GLY A 741 -35.69 -18.89 12.41
N ALA A 742 -36.68 -18.23 13.01
CA ALA A 742 -37.34 -18.72 14.20
C ALA A 742 -38.64 -19.42 13.83
N GLY A 743 -38.61 -20.75 13.67
CA GLY A 743 -39.77 -21.44 13.15
C GLY A 743 -39.54 -22.93 12.97
N ARG A 744 -40.45 -23.55 12.22
CA ARG A 744 -40.21 -24.84 11.58
C ARG A 744 -40.28 -24.57 10.09
N ASP A 745 -39.12 -24.46 9.47
CA ASP A 745 -39.02 -23.90 8.13
C ASP A 745 -38.76 -25.02 7.10
N ASP A 746 -39.25 -24.83 5.86
CA ASP A 746 -38.96 -25.70 4.71
C ASP A 746 -38.18 -24.89 3.69
N ALA A 747 -36.85 -24.96 3.77
CA ALA A 747 -35.93 -24.26 2.89
C ALA A 747 -35.26 -25.21 1.88
N ARG A 748 -35.26 -24.84 0.59
CA ARG A 748 -34.59 -25.58 -0.49
C ARG A 748 -33.94 -24.59 -1.45
N GLY A 749 -32.63 -24.71 -1.69
CA GLY A 749 -31.91 -23.86 -2.64
C GLY A 749 -32.36 -24.13 -4.07
N GLY A 750 -31.85 -25.17 -4.71
CA GLY A 750 -32.31 -25.62 -6.02
C GLY A 750 -31.13 -26.10 -6.86
N PRO A 751 -31.13 -25.89 -8.18
CA PRO A 751 -29.93 -26.09 -8.98
C PRO A 751 -28.87 -25.01 -8.68
N GLY A 752 -27.74 -25.41 -8.09
CA GLY A 752 -26.60 -24.53 -7.83
C GLY A 752 -25.83 -24.93 -6.57
N ARG A 753 -24.98 -24.02 -6.06
CA ARG A 753 -24.27 -24.22 -4.79
C ARG A 753 -24.93 -23.35 -3.71
N ASP A 754 -25.83 -23.97 -2.96
CA ASP A 754 -26.68 -23.24 -2.00
C ASP A 754 -26.17 -23.37 -0.55
N ASP A 755 -26.29 -22.29 0.22
CA ASP A 755 -26.13 -22.28 1.68
C ASP A 755 -27.52 -22.21 2.32
N VAL A 756 -28.00 -23.34 2.84
CA VAL A 756 -29.31 -23.46 3.48
C VAL A 756 -29.14 -23.65 4.99
N ARG A 757 -29.64 -22.68 5.77
CA ARG A 757 -29.63 -22.71 7.24
C ARG A 757 -31.06 -22.65 7.75
N ASP A 758 -31.43 -23.62 8.57
CA ASP A 758 -32.69 -23.63 9.32
C ASP A 758 -32.55 -22.72 10.55
#